data_AF-A0A8J2WH19-F1
#
_entry.id   AF-A0A8J2WH19-F1
#
_cell.length_a   1.000
_cell.length_b   1.000
_cell.length_c   1.000
_cell.angle_alpha   90.00
_cell.angle_beta   90.00
_cell.angle_gamma   90.00
#
_symmetry.space_group_name_H-M   'P 1'
#
loop_
_entity.id
_entity.type
_entity.pdbx_description
1 polymer ?
#
loop_
_entity_poly.entity_id
_entity_poly.type
_entity_poly.pdbx_seq_one_letter_code
_entity_poly.pdbx_strand_id
1 'polypeptide(L)'
;MDTRLVLVGFMDILIRVPALFILDEVCQSKIFFLGLYPSTLLPLHKESDFDDVTGESYHTLLYDAHHSLVDVYNSSMFTNLNQNAVNVIEFNISTILSNSLDVSLEVHSGIFEFLLQMIFLFTASCVSLFVLTLWTQHLLKIYAYLLCVSMVVLSQYLNQKVFNSVSSAFTTIMAAILNLDRTAISSLLTMLTDFVGNFAIQTFLAVAYLLCQFQPIDKWLQGILWLGFILPSLMTVLLIDSSTVIQWCYYLLIGHYISVPVMNYKLLYREVKGRIAHIICGIRNDGILVFFESEWLRLNIPIIFRSFWLMRCGIHIYIYLASSDFSAWTDVESLNTLFKIVLVRGCETLTSLLGMASVFSWICAKIYLFSQTFMQIPHEGSTHIGPLAATLFIIFSFQYGLSTLKPASRLVRLMRILVLIITCFLHFTYTSVDTVLMSLATSANMDFIRHARALLVSGLLTFALCIGLYVLWTTHSISTWLFAVSGFSVEALFKITISLALYILFLLDARHQELWDKLDDHVYRIKFFGRVVEYIIGLAMMINSGIALILESGGVCRATLFGLQGYFNLSFFWDEALTGWKVYQKRRIAVCKIATLETAEEPTIIDDVCAICFNNLKPNHLNNVLIKVTPCRHYYHAVCLRKWLYVQDRCPMCYRTLWPDLSTSHDDSDPLENSNVDE
;
A
#
# COMPACT_ATOMS: atom_id res chain seq x y z
N MET A 1 20.90 -19.28 12.23
CA MET A 1 19.57 -19.45 11.64
C MET A 1 19.71 -20.51 10.55
N ASP A 2 19.04 -21.66 10.69
CA ASP A 2 19.21 -22.77 9.75
C ASP A 2 18.76 -22.37 8.34
N THR A 3 19.68 -22.43 7.38
CA THR A 3 19.42 -22.12 5.96
C THR A 3 18.28 -22.93 5.39
N ARG A 4 18.09 -24.17 5.87
CA ARG A 4 16.95 -25.04 5.52
C ARG A 4 15.61 -24.46 5.96
N LEU A 5 15.51 -23.91 7.17
CA LEU A 5 14.26 -23.35 7.69
C LEU A 5 13.86 -22.09 6.90
N VAL A 6 14.85 -21.26 6.56
CA VAL A 6 14.65 -20.07 5.72
C VAL A 6 14.20 -20.46 4.32
N LEU A 7 14.81 -21.49 3.72
CA LEU A 7 14.45 -21.98 2.40
C LEU A 7 13.03 -22.57 2.38
N VAL A 8 12.65 -23.35 3.39
CA VAL A 8 11.30 -23.92 3.49
C VAL A 8 10.25 -22.82 3.69
N GLY A 9 10.53 -21.82 4.52
CA GLY A 9 9.65 -20.66 4.69
C GLY A 9 9.49 -19.84 3.40
N PHE A 10 10.56 -19.64 2.64
CA PHE A 10 10.51 -18.96 1.35
C PHE A 10 9.71 -19.76 0.30
N MET A 11 9.86 -21.08 0.27
CA MET A 11 9.10 -21.95 -0.64
C MET A 11 7.61 -21.97 -0.30
N ASP A 12 7.22 -21.98 0.98
CA ASP A 12 5.81 -21.84 1.40
C ASP A 12 5.17 -20.57 0.80
N ILE A 13 5.87 -19.45 0.88
CA ILE A 13 5.43 -18.17 0.31
C ILE A 13 5.31 -18.28 -1.21
N LEU A 14 6.35 -18.76 -1.90
CA LEU A 14 6.41 -18.78 -3.36
C LEU A 14 5.32 -19.65 -3.98
N ILE A 15 4.98 -20.77 -3.35
CA ILE A 15 3.94 -21.67 -3.81
C ILE A 15 2.54 -20.99 -3.76
N ARG A 16 2.32 -19.96 -2.93
CA ARG A 16 1.03 -19.26 -2.82
C ARG A 16 0.85 -18.13 -3.84
N VAL A 17 1.94 -17.65 -4.44
CA VAL A 17 1.93 -16.53 -5.40
C VAL A 17 1.05 -16.77 -6.64
N PRO A 18 0.99 -17.97 -7.26
CA PRO A 18 0.18 -18.18 -8.46
C PRO A 18 -1.32 -17.92 -8.26
N ALA A 19 -1.85 -18.12 -7.05
CA ALA A 19 -3.24 -17.77 -6.74
C ALA A 19 -3.48 -16.25 -6.88
N LEU A 20 -2.51 -15.41 -6.47
CA LEU A 20 -2.60 -13.97 -6.68
C LEU A 20 -2.54 -13.59 -8.17
N PHE A 21 -1.79 -14.32 -9.01
CA PHE A 21 -1.84 -14.12 -10.46
C PHE A 21 -3.21 -14.44 -11.06
N ILE A 22 -3.91 -15.47 -10.57
CA ILE A 22 -5.29 -15.76 -10.99
C ILE A 22 -6.22 -14.61 -10.59
N LEU A 23 -6.11 -14.10 -9.36
CA LEU A 23 -6.91 -12.95 -8.91
C LEU A 23 -6.60 -11.70 -9.72
N ASP A 24 -5.33 -11.53 -10.09
CA ASP A 24 -4.88 -10.42 -10.90
C ASP A 24 -5.47 -10.46 -12.32
N GLU A 25 -5.44 -11.63 -12.98
CA GLU A 25 -6.08 -11.83 -14.28
C GLU A 25 -7.61 -11.65 -14.20
N VAL A 26 -8.24 -12.10 -13.11
CA VAL A 26 -9.67 -11.82 -12.86
C VAL A 26 -9.91 -10.31 -12.75
N CYS A 27 -9.04 -9.57 -12.07
CA CYS A 27 -9.13 -8.11 -11.99
C CYS A 27 -8.81 -7.40 -13.32
N GLN A 28 -7.98 -7.98 -14.19
CA GLN A 28 -7.71 -7.45 -15.53
C GLN A 28 -8.82 -7.79 -16.54
N SER A 29 -9.56 -8.88 -16.29
CA SER A 29 -10.60 -9.34 -17.20
C SER A 29 -11.68 -8.26 -17.35
N LYS A 30 -11.77 -7.73 -18.57
CA LYS A 30 -12.74 -6.69 -18.91
C LYS A 30 -14.15 -7.29 -18.80
N ILE A 31 -14.92 -6.78 -17.85
CA ILE A 31 -16.38 -6.78 -17.93
C ILE A 31 -16.72 -6.00 -19.22
N PHE A 32 -17.33 -6.66 -20.21
CA PHE A 32 -17.30 -6.30 -21.64
C PHE A 32 -18.12 -5.03 -22.03
N PHE A 33 -17.59 -4.29 -23.02
CA PHE A 33 -18.21 -3.33 -23.96
C PHE A 33 -18.93 -2.05 -23.46
N LEU A 34 -18.18 -0.95 -23.50
CA LEU A 34 -18.69 0.38 -23.88
C LEU A 34 -17.62 1.19 -24.66
N GLY A 35 -16.84 0.51 -25.52
CA GLY A 35 -16.10 1.19 -26.59
C GLY A 35 -14.91 2.08 -26.18
N LEU A 36 -14.24 1.84 -25.05
CA LEU A 36 -12.97 2.51 -24.74
C LEU A 36 -11.89 1.50 -24.34
N TYR A 37 -10.90 1.40 -25.24
CA TYR A 37 -9.64 0.63 -25.20
C TYR A 37 -9.70 -0.85 -25.62
N PRO A 38 -8.95 -1.27 -26.66
CA PRO A 38 -8.62 -2.67 -26.91
C PRO A 38 -7.66 -3.17 -25.82
N SER A 39 -7.87 -4.41 -25.38
CA SER A 39 -6.92 -5.15 -24.55
C SER A 39 -6.02 -5.90 -25.50
N THR A 40 -4.76 -5.53 -25.53
CA THR A 40 -3.70 -6.43 -25.97
C THR A 40 -2.51 -6.18 -25.06
N LEU A 41 -1.74 -7.24 -24.86
CA LEU A 41 -0.30 -7.20 -24.63
C LEU A 41 0.41 -6.43 -25.77
N LEU A 42 -0.03 -5.20 -26.05
CA LEU A 42 0.74 -4.29 -26.87
C LEU A 42 1.92 -3.89 -25.99
N PRO A 43 3.16 -4.13 -26.43
CA PRO A 43 4.30 -3.58 -25.73
C PRO A 43 4.11 -2.06 -25.71
N LEU A 44 4.10 -1.47 -24.50
CA LEU A 44 4.35 -0.05 -24.33
C LEU A 44 5.79 0.16 -24.80
N HIS A 45 5.98 0.33 -26.11
CA HIS A 45 7.28 0.36 -26.75
C HIS A 45 7.76 1.78 -27.02
N LYS A 46 6.91 2.79 -26.85
CA LYS A 46 7.22 4.17 -27.27
C LYS A 46 6.81 5.20 -26.22
N GLU A 47 7.62 6.24 -26.13
CA GLU A 47 7.39 7.40 -25.27
C GLU A 47 6.09 8.15 -25.62
N SER A 48 5.64 8.03 -26.87
CA SER A 48 4.37 8.57 -27.39
C SER A 48 3.12 8.10 -26.64
N ASP A 49 3.18 6.96 -25.93
CA ASP A 49 2.06 6.49 -25.10
C ASP A 49 1.94 7.26 -23.75
N PHE A 50 2.94 8.07 -23.43
CA PHE A 50 3.03 8.89 -22.21
C PHE A 50 2.98 10.41 -22.47
N ASP A 51 3.09 10.84 -23.73
CA ASP A 51 3.27 12.26 -24.11
C ASP A 51 1.98 13.12 -24.08
N ASP A 52 0.80 12.52 -23.92
CA ASP A 52 -0.49 13.24 -23.94
C ASP A 52 -0.81 14.07 -22.68
N VAL A 53 0.09 14.19 -21.70
CA VAL A 53 -0.25 14.70 -20.35
C VAL A 53 0.39 16.05 -19.99
N THR A 54 1.26 16.64 -20.81
CA THR A 54 1.87 17.94 -20.46
C THR A 54 0.99 19.17 -20.77
N GLY A 55 -0.24 18.99 -21.26
CA GLY A 55 -1.13 20.09 -21.67
C GLY A 55 -2.38 20.34 -20.82
N GLU A 56 -2.71 19.50 -19.83
CA GLU A 56 -3.98 19.61 -19.12
C GLU A 56 -3.87 20.40 -17.81
N SER A 57 -3.67 21.71 -17.96
CA SER A 57 -4.03 22.68 -16.91
C SER A 57 -5.20 23.53 -17.40
N TYR A 58 -6.36 23.30 -16.78
CA TYR A 58 -7.53 24.19 -16.72
C TYR A 58 -8.48 24.38 -17.93
N HIS A 59 -8.30 23.74 -19.09
CA HIS A 59 -9.18 24.01 -20.25
C HIS A 59 -10.20 22.92 -20.66
N THR A 60 -10.26 21.77 -20.01
CA THR A 60 -11.14 20.63 -20.40
C THR A 60 -12.50 20.59 -19.70
N LEU A 61 -13.10 21.74 -19.37
CA LEU A 61 -14.50 21.80 -18.91
C LEU A 61 -15.42 22.65 -19.81
N LEU A 62 -14.88 23.28 -20.86
CA LEU A 62 -15.68 24.08 -21.81
C LEU A 62 -15.57 23.61 -23.27
N TYR A 63 -14.67 22.68 -23.59
CA TYR A 63 -14.44 22.22 -24.96
C TYR A 63 -15.29 21.01 -25.36
N ASP A 64 -15.60 20.10 -24.42
CA ASP A 64 -16.38 18.88 -24.71
C ASP A 64 -17.90 19.11 -24.80
N ALA A 65 -18.42 20.20 -24.21
CA ALA A 65 -19.82 20.59 -24.35
C ALA A 65 -20.11 21.26 -25.71
N HIS A 66 -19.09 21.85 -26.36
CA HIS A 66 -19.27 22.60 -27.60
C HIS A 66 -19.08 21.75 -28.85
N HIS A 67 -18.36 20.62 -28.76
CA HIS A 67 -18.12 19.73 -29.91
C HIS A 67 -19.23 18.68 -30.13
N SER A 68 -20.04 18.37 -29.10
CA SER A 68 -21.18 17.45 -29.22
C SER A 68 -22.45 18.09 -29.81
N LEU A 69 -22.47 19.42 -29.95
CA LEU A 69 -23.60 20.19 -30.53
C LEU A 69 -23.34 20.69 -31.95
N VAL A 70 -22.11 20.62 -32.46
CA VAL A 70 -21.72 21.15 -33.78
C VAL A 70 -21.70 20.08 -34.88
N ASP A 71 -21.49 18.81 -34.53
CA ASP A 71 -21.46 17.71 -35.52
C ASP A 71 -22.87 17.20 -35.93
N VAL A 72 -23.94 17.72 -35.32
CA VAL A 72 -25.33 17.40 -35.69
C VAL A 72 -25.92 18.41 -36.70
N TYR A 73 -25.25 19.55 -36.97
CA TYR A 73 -25.87 20.64 -37.75
C TYR A 73 -25.28 20.93 -39.13
N ASN A 74 -24.22 20.24 -39.59
CA ASN A 74 -23.66 20.49 -40.93
C ASN A 74 -23.43 19.23 -41.76
N SER A 75 -24.52 18.72 -42.35
CA SER A 75 -24.45 18.05 -43.66
C SER A 75 -25.81 18.15 -44.35
N SER A 76 -26.06 19.32 -44.93
CA SER A 76 -27.04 19.49 -46.00
C SER A 76 -26.58 18.69 -47.23
N MET A 77 -27.22 17.55 -47.49
CA MET A 77 -27.37 17.05 -48.86
C MET A 77 -28.83 16.67 -49.11
N PHE A 78 -29.67 17.72 -49.15
CA PHE A 78 -31.00 17.68 -49.72
C PHE A 78 -30.95 18.36 -51.09
N THR A 79 -30.62 17.61 -52.13
CA THR A 79 -31.05 17.91 -53.51
C THR A 79 -30.93 16.63 -54.33
N ASN A 80 -31.94 15.78 -54.27
CA ASN A 80 -32.61 15.23 -55.45
C ASN A 80 -33.57 14.10 -55.07
N LEU A 81 -34.66 14.03 -55.85
CA LEU A 81 -35.64 12.94 -55.94
C LEU A 81 -36.83 13.01 -54.97
N ASN A 82 -37.56 14.10 -55.15
CA ASN A 82 -39.03 14.07 -55.15
C ASN A 82 -39.52 13.14 -56.28
N GLN A 83 -39.81 11.86 -56.01
CA GLN A 83 -40.77 11.09 -56.85
C GLN A 83 -41.31 9.73 -56.35
N ASN A 84 -41.06 9.26 -55.11
CA ASN A 84 -41.57 7.93 -54.68
C ASN A 84 -42.43 7.93 -53.40
N ALA A 85 -43.08 9.06 -53.09
CA ALA A 85 -43.87 9.23 -51.86
C ALA A 85 -45.29 8.60 -51.86
N VAL A 86 -45.57 7.56 -52.64
CA VAL A 86 -46.94 7.00 -52.73
C VAL A 86 -47.08 5.50 -52.40
N ASN A 87 -45.99 4.71 -52.29
CA ASN A 87 -46.14 3.23 -52.18
C ASN A 87 -45.65 2.56 -50.88
N VAL A 88 -45.66 3.22 -49.72
CA VAL A 88 -45.16 2.60 -48.46
C VAL A 88 -46.18 2.64 -47.30
N ILE A 89 -47.48 2.46 -47.58
CA ILE A 89 -48.51 2.35 -46.52
C ILE A 89 -48.96 0.90 -46.26
N GLU A 90 -48.46 -0.09 -46.99
CA GLU A 90 -48.59 -1.51 -46.61
C GLU A 90 -47.22 -2.12 -46.30
N PHE A 91 -46.62 -1.74 -45.18
CA PHE A 91 -45.41 -2.41 -44.67
C PHE A 91 -45.65 -2.98 -43.27
N ASN A 92 -46.18 -4.21 -43.27
CA ASN A 92 -46.11 -5.26 -42.26
C ASN A 92 -45.97 -4.85 -40.77
N ILE A 93 -47.11 -4.86 -40.07
CA ILE A 93 -47.17 -4.94 -38.59
C ILE A 93 -46.51 -6.24 -38.06
N SER A 94 -46.37 -7.28 -38.89
CA SER A 94 -45.67 -8.53 -38.55
C SER A 94 -44.14 -8.40 -38.47
N THR A 95 -43.52 -7.44 -39.18
CA THR A 95 -42.06 -7.19 -39.13
C THR A 95 -41.63 -6.36 -37.91
N ILE A 96 -42.52 -5.56 -37.33
CA ILE A 96 -42.24 -4.81 -36.10
C ILE A 96 -42.31 -5.71 -34.86
N LEU A 97 -43.22 -6.69 -34.86
CA LEU A 97 -43.34 -7.66 -33.77
C LEU A 97 -42.18 -8.68 -33.74
N SER A 98 -41.63 -9.06 -34.89
CA SER A 98 -40.44 -9.94 -34.98
C SER A 98 -39.16 -9.22 -34.60
N ASN A 99 -38.94 -7.99 -35.10
CA ASN A 99 -37.74 -7.20 -34.75
C ASN A 99 -37.71 -6.78 -33.27
N SER A 100 -38.86 -6.57 -32.63
CA SER A 100 -38.90 -6.27 -31.18
C SER A 100 -38.63 -7.51 -30.31
N LEU A 101 -39.00 -8.70 -30.77
CA LEU A 101 -38.62 -9.96 -30.11
C LEU A 101 -37.13 -10.25 -30.26
N ASP A 102 -36.55 -10.08 -31.45
CA ASP A 102 -35.12 -10.35 -31.70
C ASP A 102 -34.19 -9.40 -30.93
N VAL A 103 -34.54 -8.10 -30.83
CA VAL A 103 -33.80 -7.13 -29.98
C VAL A 103 -33.92 -7.47 -28.50
N SER A 104 -35.09 -7.95 -28.05
CA SER A 104 -35.25 -8.40 -26.66
C SER A 104 -34.44 -9.67 -26.37
N LEU A 105 -34.29 -10.56 -27.37
CA LEU A 105 -33.53 -11.81 -27.26
C LEU A 105 -32.02 -11.56 -27.24
N GLU A 106 -31.51 -10.61 -28.04
CA GLU A 106 -30.10 -10.19 -28.03
C GLU A 106 -29.71 -9.46 -26.74
N VAL A 107 -30.63 -8.66 -26.16
CA VAL A 107 -30.41 -8.05 -24.84
C VAL A 107 -30.43 -9.12 -23.74
N HIS A 108 -31.33 -10.10 -23.82
CA HIS A 108 -31.37 -11.21 -22.85
C HIS A 108 -30.19 -12.16 -22.98
N SER A 109 -29.70 -12.45 -24.19
CA SER A 109 -28.48 -13.25 -24.40
C SER A 109 -27.25 -12.51 -23.89
N GLY A 110 -27.15 -11.20 -24.12
CA GLY A 110 -26.08 -10.36 -23.58
C GLY A 110 -26.10 -10.29 -22.04
N ILE A 111 -27.27 -10.16 -21.42
CA ILE A 111 -27.42 -10.20 -19.94
C ILE A 111 -27.07 -11.59 -19.39
N PHE A 112 -27.45 -12.66 -20.09
CA PHE A 112 -27.14 -14.02 -19.68
C PHE A 112 -25.64 -14.31 -19.79
N GLU A 113 -24.98 -13.93 -20.87
CA GLU A 113 -23.53 -14.02 -21.03
C GLU A 113 -22.78 -13.20 -19.97
N PHE A 114 -23.27 -11.99 -19.66
CA PHE A 114 -22.75 -11.16 -18.59
C PHE A 114 -22.87 -11.84 -17.21
N LEU A 115 -24.05 -12.38 -16.88
CA LEU A 115 -24.27 -13.10 -15.62
C LEU A 115 -23.37 -14.34 -15.53
N LEU A 116 -23.22 -15.09 -16.63
CA LEU A 116 -22.37 -16.27 -16.69
C LEU A 116 -20.90 -15.90 -16.52
N GLN A 117 -20.44 -14.82 -17.14
CA GLN A 117 -19.08 -14.29 -16.95
C GLN A 117 -18.86 -13.83 -15.51
N MET A 118 -19.83 -13.11 -14.92
CA MET A 118 -19.74 -12.67 -13.51
C MET A 118 -19.70 -13.86 -12.55
N ILE A 119 -20.51 -14.91 -12.78
CA ILE A 119 -20.46 -16.14 -12.00
C ILE A 119 -19.10 -16.83 -12.17
N PHE A 120 -18.56 -16.89 -13.39
CA PHE A 120 -17.24 -17.46 -13.64
C PHE A 120 -16.13 -16.69 -12.93
N LEU A 121 -16.13 -15.36 -13.00
CA LEU A 121 -15.14 -14.52 -12.31
C LEU A 121 -15.28 -14.60 -10.80
N PHE A 122 -16.51 -14.63 -10.28
CA PHE A 122 -16.78 -14.80 -8.86
C PHE A 122 -16.30 -16.15 -8.35
N THR A 123 -16.59 -17.22 -9.08
CA THR A 123 -16.13 -18.58 -8.72
C THR A 123 -14.60 -18.68 -8.81
N ALA A 124 -13.96 -18.13 -9.84
CA ALA A 124 -12.50 -18.07 -9.96
C ALA A 124 -11.85 -17.30 -8.79
N SER A 125 -12.43 -16.18 -8.38
CA SER A 125 -11.97 -15.40 -7.22
C SER A 125 -12.12 -16.20 -5.91
N CYS A 126 -13.29 -16.84 -5.70
CA CYS A 126 -13.53 -17.69 -4.53
C CYS A 126 -12.55 -18.87 -4.47
N VAL A 127 -12.31 -19.54 -5.60
CA VAL A 127 -11.36 -20.66 -5.69
C VAL A 127 -9.95 -20.17 -5.38
N SER A 128 -9.53 -19.02 -5.93
CA SER A 128 -8.19 -18.49 -5.67
C SER A 128 -7.99 -18.10 -4.20
N LEU A 129 -8.96 -17.44 -3.58
CA LEU A 129 -8.92 -17.14 -2.14
C LEU A 129 -8.89 -18.42 -1.31
N PHE A 130 -9.66 -19.44 -1.68
CA PHE A 130 -9.64 -20.74 -1.01
C PHE A 130 -8.26 -21.41 -1.12
N VAL A 131 -7.64 -21.39 -2.31
CA VAL A 131 -6.27 -21.92 -2.52
C VAL A 131 -5.24 -21.17 -1.68
N LEU A 132 -5.36 -19.85 -1.51
CA LEU A 132 -4.51 -19.06 -0.63
C LEU A 132 -4.58 -19.50 0.83
N THR A 133 -5.78 -19.86 1.32
CA THR A 133 -5.99 -20.31 2.71
C THR A 133 -5.58 -21.77 2.97
N LEU A 134 -5.26 -22.53 1.93
CA LEU A 134 -4.91 -23.95 2.06
C LEU A 134 -3.56 -24.14 2.76
N TRP A 135 -3.33 -25.32 3.33
CA TRP A 135 -2.03 -25.63 3.94
C TRP A 135 -1.03 -26.10 2.89
N THR A 136 0.25 -25.82 3.12
CA THR A 136 1.37 -26.10 2.19
C THR A 136 1.38 -27.52 1.63
N GLN A 137 1.11 -28.50 2.50
CA GLN A 137 1.14 -29.91 2.14
C GLN A 137 0.11 -30.27 1.07
N HIS A 138 -1.07 -29.65 1.11
CA HIS A 138 -2.11 -29.89 0.11
C HIS A 138 -1.88 -29.04 -1.14
N LEU A 139 -1.33 -27.83 -0.95
CA LEU A 139 -1.01 -26.91 -2.03
C LEU A 139 0.07 -27.48 -2.96
N LEU A 140 1.13 -28.08 -2.40
CA LEU A 140 2.16 -28.79 -3.16
C LEU A 140 1.56 -29.93 -4.00
N LYS A 141 0.55 -30.63 -3.46
CA LYS A 141 -0.15 -31.70 -4.19
C LYS A 141 -0.93 -31.16 -5.38
N ILE A 142 -1.62 -30.04 -5.21
CA ILE A 142 -2.35 -29.38 -6.30
C ILE A 142 -1.39 -28.90 -7.40
N TYR A 143 -0.26 -28.28 -7.02
CA TYR A 143 0.69 -27.77 -8.02
C TYR A 143 1.46 -28.87 -8.75
N ALA A 144 1.89 -29.94 -8.07
CA ALA A 144 2.52 -31.04 -8.80
C ALA A 144 1.50 -31.76 -9.71
N TYR A 145 0.21 -31.79 -9.35
CA TYR A 145 -0.85 -32.26 -10.25
C TYR A 145 -1.03 -31.36 -11.48
N LEU A 146 -1.03 -30.03 -11.32
CA LEU A 146 -1.08 -29.07 -12.43
C LEU A 146 0.18 -29.14 -13.32
N LEU A 147 1.35 -29.33 -12.71
CA LEU A 147 2.62 -29.48 -13.43
C LEU A 147 2.62 -30.75 -14.30
N CYS A 148 2.04 -31.85 -13.82
CA CYS A 148 1.83 -33.06 -14.63
C CYS A 148 0.97 -32.77 -15.88
N VAL A 149 -0.10 -31.96 -15.78
CA VAL A 149 -0.89 -31.54 -16.95
C VAL A 149 -0.07 -30.72 -17.91
N SER A 150 0.65 -29.72 -17.38
CA SER A 150 1.48 -28.84 -18.18
C SER A 150 2.53 -29.64 -18.97
N MET A 151 3.14 -30.65 -18.36
CA MET A 151 4.06 -31.57 -19.03
C MET A 151 3.40 -32.37 -20.15
N VAL A 152 2.17 -32.87 -19.96
CA VAL A 152 1.43 -33.60 -21.00
C VAL A 152 1.08 -32.68 -22.18
N VAL A 153 0.59 -31.47 -21.90
CA VAL A 153 0.25 -30.49 -22.95
C VAL A 153 1.50 -30.02 -23.70
N LEU A 154 2.59 -29.74 -22.99
CA LEU A 154 3.87 -29.36 -23.58
C LEU A 154 4.44 -30.49 -24.45
N SER A 155 4.36 -31.74 -23.98
CA SER A 155 4.75 -32.92 -24.74
C SER A 155 4.00 -32.99 -26.06
N GLN A 156 2.68 -32.80 -26.05
CA GLN A 156 1.87 -32.79 -27.27
C GLN A 156 2.25 -31.65 -28.21
N TYR A 157 2.41 -30.42 -27.70
CA TYR A 157 2.78 -29.26 -28.50
C TYR A 157 4.13 -29.48 -29.22
N LEU A 158 5.13 -29.96 -28.49
CA LEU A 158 6.47 -30.23 -29.05
C LEU A 158 6.42 -31.37 -30.08
N ASN A 159 5.72 -32.45 -29.79
CA ASN A 159 5.56 -33.57 -30.72
C ASN A 159 4.83 -33.15 -32.02
N GLN A 160 3.81 -32.29 -31.93
CA GLN A 160 3.10 -31.77 -33.10
C GLN A 160 3.98 -30.82 -33.91
N LYS A 161 4.75 -29.94 -33.26
CA LYS A 161 5.67 -29.01 -33.92
C LYS A 161 6.74 -29.76 -34.71
N VAL A 162 7.34 -30.78 -34.09
CA VAL A 162 8.38 -31.61 -34.72
C VAL A 162 7.79 -32.43 -35.86
N PHE A 163 6.59 -33.00 -35.70
CA PHE A 163 5.91 -33.69 -36.80
C PHE A 163 5.68 -32.79 -38.03
N ASN A 164 5.23 -31.55 -37.82
CA ASN A 164 5.03 -30.59 -38.91
C ASN A 164 6.37 -30.20 -39.58
N SER A 165 7.43 -29.98 -38.80
CA SER A 165 8.80 -29.74 -39.31
C SER A 165 9.27 -30.94 -40.15
N VAL A 166 9.05 -32.16 -39.64
CA VAL A 166 9.50 -33.40 -40.27
C VAL A 166 8.77 -33.69 -41.57
N SER A 167 7.46 -33.52 -41.62
CA SER A 167 6.66 -33.70 -42.83
C SER A 167 7.03 -32.68 -43.93
N SER A 168 7.25 -31.42 -43.57
CA SER A 168 7.65 -30.37 -44.53
C SER A 168 9.08 -30.57 -45.06
N ALA A 169 10.02 -30.98 -44.22
CA ALA A 169 11.37 -31.30 -44.66
C ALA A 169 11.40 -32.59 -45.50
N PHE A 170 10.57 -33.60 -45.21
CA PHE A 170 10.50 -34.82 -46.02
C PHE A 170 9.99 -34.55 -47.45
N THR A 171 8.93 -33.76 -47.60
CA THR A 171 8.44 -33.34 -48.93
C THR A 171 9.50 -32.54 -49.71
N THR A 172 10.25 -31.68 -49.01
CA THR A 172 11.37 -30.93 -49.58
C THR A 172 12.54 -31.83 -49.97
N ILE A 173 12.87 -32.84 -49.17
CA ILE A 173 13.92 -33.84 -49.47
C ILE A 173 13.51 -34.68 -50.68
N MET A 174 12.26 -35.14 -50.77
CA MET A 174 11.77 -35.86 -51.94
C MET A 174 11.84 -35.01 -53.22
N ALA A 175 11.49 -33.72 -53.14
CA ALA A 175 11.61 -32.78 -54.25
C ALA A 175 13.08 -32.44 -54.60
N ALA A 176 13.97 -32.34 -53.61
CA ALA A 176 15.38 -31.99 -53.79
C ALA A 176 16.25 -33.18 -54.23
N ILE A 177 15.92 -34.42 -53.85
CA ILE A 177 16.56 -35.65 -54.37
C ILE A 177 16.26 -35.82 -55.86
N LEU A 178 15.05 -35.46 -56.31
CA LEU A 178 14.70 -35.42 -57.73
C LEU A 178 15.49 -34.37 -58.53
N ASN A 179 15.94 -33.29 -57.87
CA ASN A 179 16.64 -32.15 -58.48
C ASN A 179 18.16 -32.07 -58.18
N LEU A 180 18.73 -33.05 -57.45
CA LEU A 180 20.16 -33.11 -57.08
C LEU A 180 20.72 -31.80 -56.46
N ASP A 181 19.96 -31.18 -55.56
CA ASP A 181 20.29 -29.88 -54.96
C ASP A 181 20.94 -29.99 -53.55
N ARG A 182 21.83 -29.05 -53.23
CA ARG A 182 22.61 -28.98 -51.96
C ARG A 182 21.72 -28.69 -50.75
N THR A 183 20.51 -28.20 -50.99
CA THR A 183 19.47 -27.90 -50.01
C THR A 183 18.96 -29.15 -49.29
N ALA A 184 19.05 -30.33 -49.90
CA ALA A 184 18.66 -31.61 -49.29
C ALA A 184 19.54 -32.00 -48.08
N ILE A 185 20.82 -31.64 -48.09
CA ILE A 185 21.75 -31.96 -47.00
C ILE A 185 21.47 -31.06 -45.79
N SER A 186 21.16 -29.78 -46.03
CA SER A 186 20.80 -28.85 -44.97
C SER A 186 19.48 -29.23 -44.31
N SER A 187 18.47 -29.64 -45.09
CA SER A 187 17.18 -30.08 -44.56
C SER A 187 17.26 -31.42 -43.82
N LEU A 188 18.12 -32.35 -44.25
CA LEU A 188 18.40 -33.59 -43.52
C LEU A 188 19.09 -33.32 -42.16
N LEU A 189 20.00 -32.35 -42.11
CA LEU A 189 20.67 -31.99 -40.86
C LEU A 189 19.68 -31.37 -39.86
N THR A 190 18.79 -30.46 -40.31
CA THR A 190 17.76 -29.85 -39.45
C THR A 190 16.74 -30.87 -38.94
N MET A 191 16.41 -31.87 -39.75
CA MET A 191 15.56 -32.99 -39.37
C MET A 191 16.13 -33.81 -38.21
N LEU A 192 17.41 -34.16 -38.30
CA LEU A 192 18.10 -34.93 -37.29
C LEU A 192 18.25 -34.13 -35.99
N THR A 193 18.53 -32.82 -36.07
CA THR A 193 18.63 -31.98 -34.88
C THR A 193 17.28 -31.81 -34.17
N ASP A 194 16.20 -31.60 -34.92
CA ASP A 194 14.86 -31.45 -34.35
C ASP A 194 14.38 -32.77 -33.70
N PHE A 195 14.68 -33.91 -34.32
CA PHE A 195 14.33 -35.22 -33.79
C PHE A 195 15.10 -35.56 -32.50
N VAL A 196 16.44 -35.42 -32.52
CA VAL A 196 17.28 -35.72 -31.33
C VAL A 196 16.92 -34.79 -30.17
N GLY A 197 16.67 -33.50 -30.47
CA GLY A 197 16.20 -32.53 -29.48
C GLY A 197 14.86 -32.92 -28.88
N ASN A 198 13.87 -33.30 -29.70
CA ASN A 198 12.57 -33.73 -29.20
C ASN A 198 12.66 -35.02 -28.37
N PHE A 199 13.41 -36.02 -28.82
CA PHE A 199 13.58 -37.27 -28.07
C PHE A 199 14.21 -37.03 -26.68
N ALA A 200 15.22 -36.16 -26.59
CA ALA A 200 15.83 -35.76 -25.32
C ALA A 200 14.83 -35.01 -24.40
N ILE A 201 14.01 -34.12 -24.96
CA ILE A 201 13.00 -33.39 -24.17
C ILE A 201 11.86 -34.31 -23.72
N GLN A 202 11.39 -35.23 -24.56
CA GLN A 202 10.31 -36.18 -24.22
C GLN A 202 10.75 -37.19 -23.16
N THR A 203 11.99 -37.69 -23.24
CA THR A 203 12.54 -38.56 -22.18
C THR A 203 12.67 -37.82 -20.85
N PHE A 204 13.12 -36.56 -20.87
CA PHE A 204 13.13 -35.71 -19.69
C PHE A 204 11.72 -35.49 -19.11
N LEU A 205 10.73 -35.15 -19.95
CA LEU A 205 9.34 -34.96 -19.53
C LEU A 205 8.73 -36.25 -18.97
N ALA A 206 9.03 -37.42 -19.55
CA ALA A 206 8.55 -38.70 -19.08
C ALA A 206 9.12 -39.06 -17.69
N VAL A 207 10.42 -38.85 -17.49
CA VAL A 207 11.07 -39.06 -16.18
C VAL A 207 10.50 -38.09 -15.15
N ALA A 208 10.37 -36.81 -15.50
CA ALA A 208 9.81 -35.81 -14.60
C ALA A 208 8.36 -36.12 -14.21
N TYR A 209 7.53 -36.58 -15.17
CA TYR A 209 6.15 -36.99 -14.93
C TYR A 209 6.07 -38.16 -13.94
N LEU A 210 6.91 -39.18 -14.10
CA LEU A 210 6.97 -40.34 -13.19
C LEU A 210 7.45 -39.95 -11.78
N LEU A 211 8.35 -38.97 -11.67
CA LEU A 211 8.83 -38.47 -10.37
C LEU A 211 7.79 -37.62 -9.62
N CYS A 212 6.92 -36.90 -10.34
CA CYS A 212 5.92 -36.01 -9.75
C CYS A 212 4.64 -36.72 -9.28
N GLN A 213 4.47 -38.01 -9.55
CA GLN A 213 3.24 -38.75 -9.22
C GLN A 213 3.07 -39.05 -7.73
N PHE A 214 1.83 -38.90 -7.24
CA PHE A 214 1.46 -38.95 -5.81
C PHE A 214 1.09 -40.34 -5.28
N GLN A 215 1.05 -41.34 -6.15
CA GLN A 215 0.61 -42.69 -5.80
C GLN A 215 1.67 -43.70 -6.25
N PRO A 216 1.91 -44.77 -5.47
CA PRO A 216 2.68 -45.90 -5.97
C PRO A 216 1.90 -46.52 -7.14
N ILE A 217 2.45 -46.39 -8.34
CA ILE A 217 1.88 -46.98 -9.54
C ILE A 217 2.52 -48.36 -9.74
N ASP A 218 1.71 -49.33 -10.18
CA ASP A 218 2.23 -50.63 -10.63
C ASP A 218 3.30 -50.44 -11.71
N LYS A 219 4.39 -51.20 -11.63
CA LYS A 219 5.51 -51.11 -12.59
C LYS A 219 5.07 -51.18 -14.05
N TRP A 220 3.98 -51.91 -14.32
CA TRP A 220 3.35 -52.02 -15.65
C TRP A 220 2.78 -50.69 -16.16
N LEU A 221 2.03 -49.97 -15.31
CA LEU A 221 1.41 -48.70 -15.71
C LEU A 221 2.47 -47.59 -15.82
N GLN A 222 3.56 -47.64 -15.04
CA GLN A 222 4.72 -46.74 -15.22
C GLN A 222 5.35 -46.92 -16.61
N GLY A 223 5.49 -48.17 -17.08
CA GLY A 223 6.00 -48.46 -18.42
C GLY A 223 5.09 -47.94 -19.54
N ILE A 224 3.77 -48.11 -19.39
CA ILE A 224 2.78 -47.62 -20.38
C ILE A 224 2.82 -46.09 -20.47
N LEU A 225 2.91 -45.39 -19.33
CA LEU A 225 2.96 -43.93 -19.30
C LEU A 225 4.26 -43.40 -19.92
N TRP A 226 5.40 -44.02 -19.63
CA TRP A 226 6.69 -43.66 -20.25
C TRP A 226 6.65 -43.85 -21.76
N LEU A 227 6.06 -44.96 -22.22
CA LEU A 227 5.83 -45.20 -23.65
C LEU A 227 4.90 -44.15 -24.26
N GLY A 228 3.90 -43.67 -23.54
CA GLY A 228 3.00 -42.61 -24.00
C GLY A 228 3.70 -41.30 -24.39
N PHE A 229 4.81 -40.94 -23.74
CA PHE A 229 5.61 -39.76 -24.10
C PHE A 229 6.55 -40.00 -25.29
N ILE A 230 7.09 -41.21 -25.43
CA ILE A 230 8.16 -41.52 -26.38
C ILE A 230 7.63 -42.09 -27.70
N LEU A 231 6.56 -42.87 -27.66
CA LEU A 231 5.97 -43.49 -28.85
C LEU A 231 5.63 -42.48 -29.96
N PRO A 232 5.09 -41.28 -29.67
CA PRO A 232 4.90 -40.25 -30.70
C PRO A 232 6.20 -39.86 -31.43
N SER A 233 7.31 -39.69 -30.70
CA SER A 233 8.60 -39.34 -31.29
C SER A 233 9.15 -40.47 -32.17
N LEU A 234 9.02 -41.73 -31.76
CA LEU A 234 9.45 -42.88 -32.56
C LEU A 234 8.63 -43.03 -33.86
N MET A 235 7.33 -42.77 -33.79
CA MET A 235 6.45 -42.87 -34.96
C MET A 235 6.70 -41.75 -35.98
N THR A 236 7.21 -40.59 -35.57
CA THR A 236 7.61 -39.52 -36.52
C THR A 236 8.77 -39.94 -37.44
N VAL A 237 9.64 -40.87 -36.99
CA VAL A 237 10.73 -41.44 -37.80
C VAL A 237 10.21 -42.46 -38.81
N LEU A 238 9.12 -43.17 -38.47
CA LEU A 238 8.56 -44.24 -39.28
C LEU A 238 7.61 -43.73 -40.39
N LEU A 239 7.34 -42.42 -40.46
CA LEU A 239 6.54 -41.75 -41.51
C LEU A 239 5.13 -42.34 -41.74
N ILE A 240 4.58 -43.04 -40.74
CA ILE A 240 3.18 -43.50 -40.70
C ILE A 240 2.29 -42.28 -40.38
N ASP A 241 1.02 -42.25 -40.81
CA ASP A 241 0.03 -41.18 -40.51
C ASP A 241 -0.10 -40.92 -38.99
N SER A 242 0.86 -40.17 -38.44
CA SER A 242 1.13 -40.12 -37.00
C SER A 242 0.29 -39.09 -36.26
N SER A 243 -0.55 -38.33 -36.97
CA SER A 243 -1.52 -37.41 -36.37
C SER A 243 -2.49 -38.15 -35.43
N THR A 244 -2.94 -39.35 -35.84
CA THR A 244 -3.83 -40.19 -35.03
C THR A 244 -3.13 -40.74 -33.79
N VAL A 245 -1.88 -41.22 -33.93
CA VAL A 245 -1.10 -41.80 -32.82
C VAL A 245 -0.75 -40.74 -31.77
N ILE A 246 -0.41 -39.52 -32.18
CA ILE A 246 -0.16 -38.39 -31.25
C ILE A 246 -1.43 -38.11 -30.42
N GLN A 247 -2.61 -38.14 -31.04
CA GLN A 247 -3.89 -37.93 -30.34
C GLN A 247 -4.21 -39.06 -29.35
N TRP A 248 -4.02 -40.33 -29.74
CA TRP A 248 -4.25 -41.47 -28.85
C TRP A 248 -3.31 -41.49 -27.64
N CYS A 249 -2.03 -41.15 -27.83
CA CYS A 249 -1.07 -41.03 -26.72
C CYS A 249 -1.46 -39.89 -25.77
N TYR A 250 -1.93 -38.77 -26.31
CA TYR A 250 -2.47 -37.67 -25.52
C TYR A 250 -3.71 -38.06 -24.72
N TYR A 251 -4.68 -38.75 -25.33
CA TYR A 251 -5.87 -39.24 -24.63
C TYR A 251 -5.54 -40.25 -23.52
N LEU A 252 -4.53 -41.11 -23.72
CA LEU A 252 -4.05 -42.03 -22.69
C LEU A 252 -3.47 -41.27 -21.48
N LEU A 253 -2.61 -40.28 -21.73
CA LEU A 253 -1.99 -39.45 -20.69
C LEU A 253 -3.03 -38.60 -19.93
N ILE A 254 -4.01 -38.02 -20.64
CA ILE A 254 -5.13 -37.31 -20.02
C ILE A 254 -6.07 -38.25 -19.26
N GLY A 255 -6.33 -39.45 -19.78
CA GLY A 255 -7.16 -40.45 -19.12
C GLY A 255 -6.57 -40.86 -17.77
N HIS A 256 -5.25 -41.11 -17.73
CA HIS A 256 -4.56 -41.35 -16.46
C HIS A 256 -4.67 -40.14 -15.52
N TYR A 257 -4.44 -38.93 -16.03
CA TYR A 257 -4.60 -37.70 -15.27
C TYR A 257 -6.00 -37.57 -14.63
N ILE A 258 -7.09 -37.76 -15.38
CA ILE A 258 -8.47 -37.67 -14.88
C ILE A 258 -8.77 -38.79 -13.86
N SER A 259 -8.16 -39.96 -14.02
CA SER A 259 -8.38 -41.08 -13.09
C SER A 259 -7.85 -40.79 -11.67
N VAL A 260 -6.77 -40.03 -11.54
CA VAL A 260 -6.13 -39.75 -10.23
C VAL A 260 -7.04 -39.01 -9.22
N PRO A 261 -7.71 -37.89 -9.55
CA PRO A 261 -8.62 -37.22 -8.63
C PRO A 261 -9.91 -38.03 -8.41
N VAL A 262 -10.39 -38.77 -9.43
CA VAL A 262 -11.58 -39.62 -9.31
C VAL A 262 -11.33 -40.73 -8.30
N MET A 263 -10.15 -41.36 -8.31
CA MET A 263 -9.78 -42.38 -7.32
C MET A 263 -9.59 -41.79 -5.91
N ASN A 264 -9.22 -40.52 -5.80
CA ASN A 264 -8.93 -39.84 -4.53
C ASN A 264 -10.03 -38.87 -4.05
N TYR A 265 -11.24 -38.93 -4.62
CA TYR A 265 -12.30 -37.96 -4.34
C TYR A 265 -12.70 -37.89 -2.85
N LYS A 266 -12.68 -39.03 -2.14
CA LYS A 266 -12.99 -39.10 -0.69
C LYS A 266 -12.00 -38.30 0.14
N LEU A 267 -10.71 -38.35 -0.23
CA LEU A 267 -9.67 -37.59 0.45
C LEU A 267 -9.86 -36.09 0.20
N LEU A 268 -10.07 -35.70 -1.06
CA LEU A 268 -10.31 -34.31 -1.45
C LEU A 268 -11.54 -33.71 -0.72
N TYR A 269 -12.65 -34.45 -0.68
CA TYR A 269 -13.87 -34.03 0.00
C TYR A 269 -13.64 -33.82 1.51
N ARG A 270 -12.91 -34.72 2.17
CA ARG A 270 -12.61 -34.61 3.60
C ARG A 270 -11.78 -33.37 3.91
N GLU A 271 -10.76 -33.07 3.11
CA GLU A 271 -9.90 -31.90 3.30
C GLU A 271 -10.67 -30.59 3.09
N VAL A 272 -11.45 -30.50 2.01
CA VAL A 272 -12.26 -29.30 1.71
C VAL A 272 -13.28 -29.07 2.81
N LYS A 273 -14.02 -30.12 3.23
CA LYS A 273 -14.98 -30.04 4.33
C LYS A 273 -14.30 -29.63 5.64
N GLY A 274 -13.12 -30.17 5.93
CA GLY A 274 -12.34 -29.82 7.12
C GLY A 274 -11.93 -28.35 7.15
N ARG A 275 -11.49 -27.79 6.01
CA ARG A 275 -11.13 -26.37 5.91
C ARG A 275 -12.33 -25.45 6.02
N ILE A 276 -13.43 -25.77 5.35
CA ILE A 276 -14.68 -24.99 5.46
C ILE A 276 -15.19 -25.00 6.92
N ALA A 277 -15.17 -26.17 7.58
CA ALA A 277 -15.56 -26.27 8.98
C ALA A 277 -14.65 -25.44 9.90
N HIS A 278 -13.33 -25.41 9.65
CA HIS A 278 -12.40 -24.57 10.38
C HIS A 278 -12.71 -23.08 10.21
N ILE A 279 -12.96 -22.61 8.98
CA ILE A 279 -13.30 -21.21 8.70
C ILE A 279 -14.61 -20.82 9.42
N ILE A 280 -15.65 -21.66 9.30
CA ILE A 280 -16.96 -21.38 9.92
C ILE A 280 -16.86 -21.39 11.46
N CYS A 281 -16.19 -22.39 12.04
CA CYS A 281 -16.02 -22.46 13.49
C CYS A 281 -15.14 -21.32 14.02
N GLY A 282 -14.08 -20.94 13.30
CA GLY A 282 -13.22 -19.81 13.67
C GLY A 282 -13.99 -18.49 13.65
N ILE A 283 -14.74 -18.20 12.58
CA ILE A 283 -15.56 -16.98 12.50
C ILE A 283 -16.63 -16.95 13.60
N ARG A 284 -17.25 -18.09 13.91
CA ARG A 284 -18.30 -18.17 14.94
C ARG A 284 -17.76 -18.03 16.37
N ASN A 285 -16.58 -18.57 16.65
CA ASN A 285 -16.04 -18.61 18.01
C ASN A 285 -15.19 -17.37 18.33
N ASP A 286 -14.31 -16.95 17.41
CA ASP A 286 -13.31 -15.90 17.66
C ASP A 286 -13.74 -14.53 17.08
N GLY A 287 -14.76 -14.53 16.21
CA GLY A 287 -15.19 -13.35 15.47
C GLY A 287 -14.36 -13.11 14.19
N ILE A 288 -14.92 -12.32 13.27
CA ILE A 288 -14.34 -12.11 11.94
C ILE A 288 -12.95 -11.46 12.02
N LEU A 289 -12.79 -10.44 12.86
CA LEU A 289 -11.56 -9.65 12.92
C LEU A 289 -10.37 -10.46 13.47
N VAL A 290 -10.58 -11.18 14.58
CA VAL A 290 -9.54 -12.02 15.21
C VAL A 290 -9.17 -13.19 14.30
N PHE A 291 -10.17 -13.80 13.63
CA PHE A 291 -9.89 -14.84 12.64
C PHE A 291 -9.02 -14.31 11.50
N PHE A 292 -9.36 -13.14 10.93
CA PHE A 292 -8.55 -12.53 9.87
C PHE A 292 -7.14 -12.17 10.36
N GLU A 293 -6.99 -11.65 11.58
CA GLU A 293 -5.66 -11.35 12.14
C GLU A 293 -4.83 -12.63 12.31
N SER A 294 -5.44 -13.70 12.82
CA SER A 294 -4.78 -15.00 12.98
C SER A 294 -4.31 -15.57 11.63
N GLU A 295 -5.14 -15.48 10.59
CA GLU A 295 -4.83 -15.93 9.24
C GLU A 295 -3.81 -15.01 8.55
N TRP A 296 -3.88 -13.71 8.82
CA TRP A 296 -2.94 -12.70 8.30
C TRP A 296 -1.51 -12.95 8.80
N LEU A 297 -1.38 -13.25 10.09
CA LEU A 297 -0.11 -13.64 10.71
C LEU A 297 0.35 -15.03 10.26
N ARG A 298 -0.57 -16.01 10.23
CA ARG A 298 -0.24 -17.39 9.80
C ARG A 298 0.32 -17.43 8.38
N LEU A 299 -0.31 -16.71 7.46
CA LEU A 299 0.06 -16.70 6.04
C LEU A 299 1.17 -15.71 5.71
N ASN A 300 1.54 -14.81 6.63
CA ASN A 300 2.45 -13.69 6.34
C ASN A 300 2.04 -12.94 5.06
N ILE A 301 0.76 -12.56 4.99
CA ILE A 301 0.12 -11.98 3.78
C ILE A 301 0.97 -10.86 3.13
N PRO A 302 1.58 -9.90 3.87
CA PRO A 302 2.42 -8.86 3.27
C PRO A 302 3.61 -9.41 2.46
N ILE A 303 4.19 -10.54 2.88
CA ILE A 303 5.33 -11.13 2.17
C ILE A 303 4.88 -11.80 0.87
N ILE A 304 3.72 -12.46 0.87
CA ILE A 304 3.13 -13.07 -0.34
C ILE A 304 2.84 -11.97 -1.38
N PHE A 305 2.14 -10.91 -1.00
CA PHE A 305 1.84 -9.78 -1.89
C PHE A 305 3.11 -9.10 -2.43
N ARG A 306 4.14 -8.94 -1.60
CA ARG A 306 5.44 -8.40 -2.02
C ARG A 306 6.12 -9.29 -3.04
N SER A 307 6.14 -10.60 -2.81
CA SER A 307 6.76 -11.57 -3.73
C SER A 307 6.01 -11.62 -5.07
N PHE A 308 4.68 -11.56 -5.04
CA PHE A 308 3.84 -11.43 -6.23
C PHE A 308 4.18 -10.18 -7.03
N TRP A 309 4.25 -9.01 -6.37
CA TRP A 309 4.54 -7.76 -7.06
C TRP A 309 5.95 -7.75 -7.68
N LEU A 310 6.96 -8.22 -6.95
CA LEU A 310 8.33 -8.34 -7.48
C LEU A 310 8.40 -9.31 -8.67
N MET A 311 7.69 -10.44 -8.61
CA MET A 311 7.62 -11.39 -9.72
C MET A 311 6.92 -10.78 -10.94
N ARG A 312 5.82 -10.04 -10.74
CA ARG A 312 5.12 -9.30 -11.80
C ARG A 312 6.04 -8.27 -12.45
N CYS A 313 6.72 -7.43 -11.67
CA CYS A 313 7.70 -6.47 -12.18
C CYS A 313 8.83 -7.16 -12.94
N GLY A 314 9.34 -8.28 -12.42
CA GLY A 314 10.35 -9.10 -13.10
C GLY A 314 9.89 -9.63 -14.45
N ILE A 315 8.64 -10.07 -14.57
CA ILE A 315 8.04 -10.51 -15.85
C ILE A 315 7.98 -9.35 -16.84
N HIS A 316 7.55 -8.16 -16.42
CA HIS A 316 7.52 -6.99 -17.32
C HIS A 316 8.91 -6.52 -17.73
N ILE A 317 9.88 -6.55 -16.82
CA ILE A 317 11.29 -6.26 -17.13
C ILE A 317 11.81 -7.28 -18.15
N TYR A 318 11.53 -8.56 -17.95
CA TYR A 318 11.92 -9.62 -18.89
C TYR A 318 11.29 -9.43 -20.27
N ILE A 319 9.99 -9.14 -20.35
CA ILE A 319 9.30 -8.90 -21.63
C ILE A 319 9.94 -7.70 -22.35
N TYR A 320 10.26 -6.62 -21.63
CA TYR A 320 10.93 -5.46 -22.21
C TYR A 320 12.34 -5.80 -22.70
N LEU A 321 13.14 -6.51 -21.90
CA LEU A 321 14.51 -6.92 -22.29
C LEU A 321 14.52 -7.91 -23.45
N ALA A 322 13.54 -8.81 -23.52
CA ALA A 322 13.44 -9.79 -24.61
C ALA A 322 12.97 -9.18 -25.94
N SER A 323 12.28 -8.03 -25.88
CA SER A 323 11.79 -7.30 -27.05
C SER A 323 12.70 -6.16 -27.50
N SER A 324 13.70 -5.77 -26.70
CA SER A 324 14.62 -4.67 -26.99
C SER A 324 15.99 -5.16 -27.44
N ASP A 325 16.63 -4.40 -28.32
CA ASP A 325 18.02 -4.64 -28.75
C ASP A 325 19.01 -4.40 -27.60
N PHE A 326 20.16 -5.09 -27.64
CA PHE A 326 21.18 -5.05 -26.59
C PHE A 326 21.71 -3.63 -26.28
N SER A 327 21.75 -2.73 -27.28
CA SER A 327 22.17 -1.33 -27.08
C SER A 327 21.18 -0.53 -26.23
N ALA A 328 19.90 -0.89 -26.25
CA ALA A 328 18.86 -0.23 -25.48
C ALA A 328 18.94 -0.55 -23.96
N TRP A 329 19.86 -1.42 -23.52
CA TRP A 329 19.99 -1.74 -22.09
C TRP A 329 20.80 -0.70 -21.31
N THR A 330 21.61 0.11 -22.00
CA THR A 330 22.50 1.10 -21.39
C THR A 330 22.06 2.55 -21.58
N ASP A 331 21.11 2.81 -22.47
CA ASP A 331 20.62 4.17 -22.74
C ASP A 331 19.77 4.69 -21.57
N VAL A 332 20.02 5.92 -21.14
CA VAL A 332 19.30 6.52 -19.97
C VAL A 332 17.81 6.69 -20.25
N GLU A 333 17.46 6.99 -21.50
CA GLU A 333 16.08 7.17 -21.96
C GLU A 333 15.28 5.86 -21.93
N SER A 334 15.87 4.77 -22.44
CA SER A 334 15.25 3.44 -22.37
C SER A 334 15.09 2.97 -20.92
N LEU A 335 16.07 3.21 -20.04
CA LEU A 335 15.94 2.93 -18.61
C LEU A 335 14.82 3.74 -17.94
N ASN A 336 14.63 5.01 -18.32
CA ASN A 336 13.50 5.81 -17.86
C ASN A 336 12.16 5.26 -18.35
N THR A 337 12.08 4.80 -19.61
CA THR A 337 10.86 4.16 -20.12
C THR A 337 10.55 2.86 -19.39
N LEU A 338 11.57 2.02 -19.12
CA LEU A 338 11.43 0.81 -18.34
C LEU A 338 10.88 1.11 -16.95
N PHE A 339 11.42 2.13 -16.27
CA PHE A 339 10.95 2.56 -14.96
C PHE A 339 9.49 3.03 -14.98
N LYS A 340 9.10 3.85 -15.97
CA LYS A 340 7.71 4.28 -16.18
C LYS A 340 6.78 3.08 -16.37
N ILE A 341 7.16 2.12 -17.22
CA ILE A 341 6.37 0.92 -17.52
C ILE A 341 6.17 0.05 -16.28
N VAL A 342 7.24 -0.24 -15.53
CA VAL A 342 7.20 -1.08 -14.33
C VAL A 342 6.28 -0.47 -13.26
N LEU A 343 6.36 0.84 -13.04
CA LEU A 343 5.48 1.53 -12.09
C LEU A 343 4.01 1.53 -12.52
N VAL A 344 3.73 1.83 -13.79
CA VAL A 344 2.36 1.94 -14.30
C VAL A 344 1.66 0.59 -14.36
N ARG A 345 2.38 -0.46 -14.78
CA ARG A 345 1.88 -1.85 -14.80
C ARG A 345 1.84 -2.47 -13.39
N GLY A 346 2.66 -1.97 -12.47
CA GLY A 346 2.64 -2.33 -11.05
C GLY A 346 1.41 -1.84 -10.29
N CYS A 347 0.62 -0.93 -10.87
CA CYS A 347 -0.57 -0.31 -10.26
C CYS A 347 -1.85 -0.54 -11.05
N GLU A 348 -1.84 -1.48 -12.00
CA GLU A 348 -2.94 -1.68 -12.94
C GLU A 348 -4.17 -2.32 -12.28
N THR A 349 -3.94 -3.28 -11.38
CA THR A 349 -4.99 -4.06 -10.71
C THR A 349 -5.03 -3.76 -9.22
N LEU A 350 -6.14 -4.12 -8.57
CA LEU A 350 -6.24 -4.02 -7.11
C LEU A 350 -5.21 -4.93 -6.41
N THR A 351 -4.96 -6.13 -6.95
CA THR A 351 -3.96 -7.07 -6.44
C THR A 351 -2.54 -6.52 -6.58
N SER A 352 -2.20 -5.88 -7.71
CA SER A 352 -0.89 -5.26 -7.90
C SER A 352 -0.72 -4.05 -6.97
N LEU A 353 -1.79 -3.29 -6.72
CA LEU A 353 -1.79 -2.17 -5.78
C LEU A 353 -1.50 -2.61 -4.34
N LEU A 354 -2.13 -3.68 -3.86
CA LEU A 354 -1.84 -4.28 -2.56
C LEU A 354 -0.41 -4.83 -2.49
N GLY A 355 0.06 -5.42 -3.59
CA GLY A 355 1.45 -5.81 -3.81
C GLY A 355 2.41 -4.64 -3.58
N MET A 356 2.16 -3.52 -4.25
CA MET A 356 2.99 -2.33 -4.14
C MET A 356 2.94 -1.70 -2.74
N ALA A 357 1.76 -1.67 -2.11
CA ALA A 357 1.60 -1.21 -0.74
C ALA A 357 2.50 -1.98 0.24
N SER A 358 2.61 -3.30 0.07
CA SER A 358 3.47 -4.15 0.90
C SER A 358 4.97 -3.90 0.69
N VAL A 359 5.38 -3.53 -0.53
CA VAL A 359 6.77 -3.15 -0.84
C VAL A 359 7.10 -1.81 -0.17
N PHE A 360 6.24 -0.81 -0.32
CA PHE A 360 6.42 0.50 0.31
C PHE A 360 6.43 0.40 1.84
N SER A 361 5.52 -0.40 2.41
CA SER A 361 5.49 -0.71 3.83
C SER A 361 6.84 -1.22 4.35
N TRP A 362 7.46 -2.15 3.63
CA TRP A 362 8.76 -2.70 4.00
C TRP A 362 9.89 -1.67 3.87
N ILE A 363 9.93 -0.88 2.80
CA ILE A 363 10.92 0.18 2.60
C ILE A 363 10.82 1.21 3.72
N CYS A 364 9.62 1.74 3.98
CA CYS A 364 9.37 2.71 5.04
C CYS A 364 9.76 2.15 6.42
N ALA A 365 9.38 0.91 6.73
CA ALA A 365 9.74 0.29 8.01
C ALA A 365 11.27 0.15 8.18
N LYS A 366 12.01 -0.18 7.11
CA LYS A 366 13.47 -0.30 7.17
C LYS A 366 14.17 1.04 7.32
N ILE A 367 13.72 2.06 6.59
CA ILE A 367 14.25 3.43 6.73
C ILE A 367 13.97 3.96 8.15
N TYR A 368 12.79 3.67 8.70
CA TYR A 368 12.42 4.11 10.05
C TYR A 368 13.25 3.40 11.13
N LEU A 369 13.42 2.08 11.01
CA LEU A 369 14.28 1.34 11.94
C LEU A 369 15.73 1.83 11.87
N PHE A 370 16.22 2.19 10.68
CA PHE A 370 17.53 2.78 10.51
C PHE A 370 17.66 4.11 11.25
N SER A 371 16.67 5.01 11.15
CA SER A 371 16.70 6.29 11.87
C SER A 371 16.64 6.10 13.39
N GLN A 372 15.85 5.15 13.88
CA GLN A 372 15.80 4.82 15.32
C GLN A 372 17.11 4.24 15.84
N THR A 373 17.71 3.32 15.08
CA THR A 373 19.01 2.70 15.44
C THR A 373 20.09 3.77 15.52
N PHE A 374 20.09 4.72 14.58
CA PHE A 374 21.02 5.85 14.59
C PHE A 374 20.85 6.73 15.84
N MET A 375 19.62 6.91 16.32
CA MET A 375 19.29 7.68 17.54
C MET A 375 19.42 6.88 18.84
N GLN A 376 19.75 5.58 18.79
CA GLN A 376 19.84 4.68 19.96
C GLN A 376 18.55 4.57 20.79
N ILE A 377 17.39 4.65 20.12
CA ILE A 377 16.10 4.44 20.77
C ILE A 377 15.90 2.91 20.96
N PRO A 378 15.49 2.44 22.15
CA PRO A 378 15.17 1.02 22.36
C PRO A 378 14.05 0.56 21.41
N HIS A 379 14.18 -0.63 20.84
CA HIS A 379 13.34 -1.16 19.76
C HIS A 379 11.90 -1.55 20.16
N GLU A 380 11.43 -1.22 21.36
CA GLU A 380 10.26 -1.87 21.98
C GLU A 380 8.89 -1.37 21.46
N GLY A 381 8.82 -0.37 20.58
CA GLY A 381 7.54 0.23 20.14
C GLY A 381 7.35 0.54 18.64
N SER A 382 8.25 0.14 17.74
CA SER A 382 8.23 0.63 16.35
C SER A 382 7.53 -0.26 15.31
N THR A 383 6.89 -1.34 15.74
CA THR A 383 6.38 -2.40 14.86
C THR A 383 5.25 -1.96 13.92
N HIS A 384 4.48 -0.93 14.27
CA HIS A 384 3.24 -0.56 13.58
C HIS A 384 3.41 0.44 12.42
N ILE A 385 4.57 1.07 12.24
CA ILE A 385 4.74 2.14 11.23
C ILE A 385 4.72 1.60 9.80
N GLY A 386 5.26 0.39 9.58
CA GLY A 386 5.17 -0.29 8.29
C GLY A 386 3.71 -0.49 7.85
N PRO A 387 2.88 -1.19 8.65
CA PRO A 387 1.45 -1.36 8.35
C PRO A 387 0.71 -0.03 8.17
N LEU A 388 1.00 0.99 8.98
CA LEU A 388 0.39 2.32 8.85
C LEU A 388 0.67 2.95 7.48
N ALA A 389 1.93 2.89 7.00
CA ALA A 389 2.29 3.38 5.68
C ALA A 389 1.58 2.62 4.54
N ALA A 390 1.39 1.30 4.70
CA ALA A 390 0.63 0.47 3.75
C ALA A 390 -0.83 0.91 3.68
N THR A 391 -1.47 1.12 4.84
CA THR A 391 -2.86 1.56 4.95
C THR A 391 -3.06 2.92 4.31
N LEU A 392 -2.18 3.89 4.59
CA LEU A 392 -2.23 5.22 3.97
C LEU A 392 -2.07 5.14 2.44
N PHE A 393 -1.14 4.32 1.95
CA PHE A 393 -0.96 4.09 0.52
C PHE A 393 -2.24 3.55 -0.13
N ILE A 394 -2.88 2.55 0.50
CA ILE A 394 -4.12 1.94 -0.01
C ILE A 394 -5.26 2.96 -0.02
N ILE A 395 -5.43 3.73 1.07
CA ILE A 395 -6.47 4.77 1.18
C ILE A 395 -6.31 5.81 0.07
N PHE A 396 -5.11 6.35 -0.12
CA PHE A 396 -4.87 7.35 -1.18
C PHE A 396 -5.08 6.75 -2.58
N SER A 397 -4.63 5.52 -2.80
CA SER A 397 -4.78 4.86 -4.10
C SER A 397 -6.24 4.65 -4.48
N PHE A 398 -7.10 4.29 -3.53
CA PHE A 398 -8.55 4.24 -3.73
C PHE A 398 -9.16 5.63 -3.91
N GLN A 399 -8.74 6.61 -3.10
CA GLN A 399 -9.24 7.99 -3.18
C GLN A 399 -8.99 8.63 -4.56
N TYR A 400 -7.85 8.33 -5.19
CA TYR A 400 -7.49 8.85 -6.51
C TYR A 400 -7.88 7.91 -7.65
N GLY A 401 -8.46 6.73 -7.37
CA GLY A 401 -8.90 5.76 -8.37
C GLY A 401 -7.76 5.23 -9.24
N LEU A 402 -6.61 4.90 -8.65
CA LEU A 402 -5.37 4.66 -9.42
C LEU A 402 -5.52 3.57 -10.51
N SER A 403 -6.26 2.50 -10.22
CA SER A 403 -6.49 1.38 -11.13
C SER A 403 -7.44 1.69 -12.29
N THR A 404 -8.33 2.69 -12.16
CA THR A 404 -9.33 3.00 -13.20
C THR A 404 -8.82 3.99 -14.24
N LEU A 405 -7.63 4.57 -14.04
CA LEU A 405 -7.07 5.61 -14.89
C LEU A 405 -6.28 5.06 -16.07
N LYS A 406 -6.20 5.87 -17.13
CA LYS A 406 -5.32 5.64 -18.28
C LYS A 406 -3.83 5.60 -17.82
N PRO A 407 -2.96 4.84 -18.52
CA PRO A 407 -1.55 4.65 -18.15
C PRO A 407 -0.76 5.93 -17.87
N ALA A 408 -0.88 6.95 -18.72
CA ALA A 408 -0.12 8.20 -18.59
C ALA A 408 -0.53 9.02 -17.34
N SER A 409 -1.84 9.22 -17.14
CA SER A 409 -2.37 9.92 -15.96
C SER A 409 -2.13 9.13 -14.66
N ARG A 410 -2.04 7.80 -14.74
CA ARG A 410 -1.74 6.93 -13.59
C ARG A 410 -0.35 7.20 -13.02
N LEU A 411 0.67 7.36 -13.86
CA LEU A 411 2.03 7.67 -13.42
C LEU A 411 2.05 8.96 -12.59
N VAL A 412 1.43 10.03 -13.11
CA VAL A 412 1.40 11.34 -12.43
C VAL A 412 0.71 11.22 -11.07
N ARG A 413 -0.45 10.54 -10.99
CA ARG A 413 -1.15 10.36 -9.70
C ARG A 413 -0.39 9.47 -8.73
N LEU A 414 0.28 8.42 -9.23
CA LEU A 414 1.14 7.59 -8.40
C LEU A 414 2.26 8.42 -7.77
N MET A 415 2.98 9.20 -8.57
CA MET A 415 4.06 10.06 -8.05
C MET A 415 3.54 11.04 -6.99
N ARG A 416 2.37 11.63 -7.21
CA ARG A 416 1.69 12.49 -6.22
C ARG A 416 1.39 11.76 -4.91
N ILE A 417 0.95 10.50 -4.96
CA ILE A 417 0.71 9.64 -3.78
C ILE A 417 2.03 9.30 -3.08
N LEU A 418 3.09 8.97 -3.82
CA LEU A 418 4.39 8.63 -3.24
C LEU A 418 5.00 9.81 -2.48
N VAL A 419 4.92 11.02 -3.03
CA VAL A 419 5.36 12.24 -2.35
C VAL A 419 4.59 12.45 -1.05
N LEU A 420 3.25 12.30 -1.05
CA LEU A 420 2.44 12.42 0.17
C LEU A 420 2.86 11.42 1.26
N ILE A 421 3.15 10.18 0.87
CA ILE A 421 3.58 9.14 1.80
C ILE A 421 4.98 9.43 2.34
N ILE A 422 5.89 9.91 1.49
CA ILE A 422 7.22 10.35 1.92
C ILE A 422 7.08 11.50 2.94
N THR A 423 6.23 12.51 2.67
CA THR A 423 5.97 13.60 3.63
C THR A 423 5.38 13.10 4.95
N CYS A 424 4.40 12.20 4.90
CA CYS A 424 3.82 11.58 6.09
C CYS A 424 4.86 10.78 6.89
N PHE A 425 5.75 10.08 6.19
CA PHE A 425 6.85 9.36 6.82
C PHE A 425 7.85 10.30 7.51
N LEU A 426 8.20 11.42 6.86
CA LEU A 426 9.03 12.45 7.46
C LEU A 426 8.40 12.99 8.76
N HIS A 427 7.06 13.14 8.79
CA HIS A 427 6.33 13.51 10.01
C HIS A 427 6.47 12.47 11.12
N PHE A 428 6.34 11.17 10.84
CA PHE A 428 6.57 10.11 11.84
C PHE A 428 8.02 10.08 12.36
N THR A 429 9.00 10.32 11.48
CA THR A 429 10.39 10.44 11.93
C THR A 429 10.57 11.64 12.86
N TYR A 430 9.91 12.77 12.59
CA TYR A 430 9.89 13.92 13.50
C TYR A 430 9.32 13.54 14.87
N THR A 431 8.18 12.85 14.95
CA THR A 431 7.58 12.47 16.25
C THR A 431 8.55 11.65 17.10
N SER A 432 9.39 10.85 16.44
CA SER A 432 10.42 10.05 17.11
C SER A 432 11.62 10.89 17.57
N VAL A 433 11.97 11.91 16.79
CA VAL A 433 13.02 12.87 17.15
C VAL A 433 12.57 13.76 18.31
N ASP A 434 11.31 14.20 18.33
CA ASP A 434 10.76 15.06 19.38
C ASP A 434 10.82 14.41 20.77
N THR A 435 10.41 13.13 20.88
CA THR A 435 10.47 12.38 22.15
C THR A 435 11.91 12.24 22.65
N VAL A 436 12.87 12.01 21.74
CA VAL A 436 14.30 11.96 22.06
C VAL A 436 14.82 13.34 22.46
N LEU A 437 14.47 14.41 21.74
CA LEU A 437 14.90 15.77 22.07
C LEU A 437 14.41 16.19 23.45
N MET A 438 13.14 15.94 23.79
CA MET A 438 12.57 16.29 25.09
C MET A 438 13.16 15.45 26.24
N SER A 439 13.45 14.16 26.01
CA SER A 439 14.11 13.31 27.01
C SER A 439 15.59 13.65 27.21
N LEU A 440 16.33 13.99 26.15
CA LEU A 440 17.72 14.44 26.26
C LEU A 440 17.84 15.80 26.95
N ALA A 441 16.90 16.72 26.71
CA ALA A 441 16.93 18.04 27.34
C ALA A 441 16.71 17.98 28.86
N THR A 442 16.00 16.96 29.34
CA THR A 442 15.74 16.73 30.77
C THR A 442 16.80 15.85 31.42
N SER A 443 17.52 15.04 30.64
CA SER A 443 18.62 14.24 31.15
C SER A 443 19.84 15.11 31.48
N ALA A 444 20.36 15.02 32.70
CA ALA A 444 21.56 15.77 33.13
C ALA A 444 22.88 15.33 32.45
N ASN A 445 22.81 14.34 31.55
CA ASN A 445 23.98 13.75 30.90
C ASN A 445 24.37 14.53 29.65
N MET A 446 25.41 15.35 29.76
CA MET A 446 25.92 16.23 28.69
C MET A 446 26.72 15.50 27.58
N ASP A 447 26.39 14.25 27.26
CA ASP A 447 27.08 13.46 26.24
C ASP A 447 26.93 14.10 24.85
N PHE A 448 27.93 14.87 24.42
CA PHE A 448 27.89 15.66 23.19
C PHE A 448 27.53 14.83 21.94
N ILE A 449 27.99 13.57 21.87
CA ILE A 449 27.71 12.67 20.74
C ILE A 449 26.22 12.35 20.63
N ARG A 450 25.52 12.17 21.76
CA ARG A 450 24.08 11.85 21.76
C ARG A 450 23.27 13.06 21.29
N HIS A 451 23.58 14.24 21.83
CA HIS A 451 22.96 15.49 21.41
C HIS A 451 23.25 15.79 19.92
N ALA A 452 24.48 15.58 19.46
CA ALA A 452 24.88 15.80 18.07
C ALA A 452 24.12 14.86 17.10
N ARG A 453 23.90 13.59 17.46
CA ARG A 453 23.11 12.65 16.64
C ARG A 453 21.65 13.09 16.51
N ALA A 454 21.00 13.46 17.60
CA ALA A 454 19.61 13.92 17.58
C ALA A 454 19.45 15.22 16.78
N LEU A 455 20.34 16.19 16.98
CA LEU A 455 20.38 17.44 16.22
C LEU A 455 20.64 17.20 14.72
N LEU A 456 21.54 16.27 14.38
CA LEU A 456 21.83 15.92 12.98
C LEU A 456 20.58 15.38 12.28
N VAL A 457 19.85 14.44 12.91
CA VAL A 457 18.61 13.90 12.32
C VAL A 457 17.56 15.01 12.15
N SER A 458 17.41 15.89 13.15
CA SER A 458 16.47 17.03 13.05
C SER A 458 16.85 18.00 11.91
N GLY A 459 18.15 18.28 11.73
CA GLY A 459 18.64 19.16 10.66
C GLY A 459 18.48 18.55 9.28
N LEU A 460 18.77 17.25 9.12
CA LEU A 460 18.51 16.52 7.89
C LEU A 460 17.02 16.51 7.53
N LEU A 461 16.15 16.37 8.54
CA LEU A 461 14.70 16.39 8.34
C LEU A 461 14.19 17.75 7.87
N THR A 462 14.63 18.84 8.51
CA THR A 462 14.33 20.21 8.05
C THR A 462 14.82 20.45 6.63
N PHE A 463 16.05 20.02 6.32
CA PHE A 463 16.63 20.15 4.98
C PHE A 463 15.82 19.39 3.92
N ALA A 464 15.45 18.14 4.20
CA ALA A 464 14.63 17.32 3.30
C ALA A 464 13.26 17.95 3.02
N LEU A 465 12.58 18.47 4.04
CA LEU A 465 11.28 19.13 3.90
C LEU A 465 11.38 20.46 3.11
N CYS A 466 12.40 21.28 3.38
CA CYS A 466 12.62 22.54 2.67
C CYS A 466 12.97 22.31 1.19
N ILE A 467 13.85 21.36 0.88
CA ILE A 467 14.17 21.01 -0.52
C ILE A 467 12.95 20.43 -1.22
N GLY A 468 12.21 19.54 -0.56
CA GLY A 468 10.98 18.97 -1.11
C GLY A 468 9.99 20.06 -1.50
N LEU A 469 9.73 21.02 -0.60
CA LEU A 469 8.88 22.18 -0.87
C LEU A 469 9.42 23.03 -2.04
N TYR A 470 10.72 23.36 -2.04
CA TYR A 470 11.33 24.16 -3.10
C TYR A 470 11.17 23.51 -4.49
N VAL A 471 11.48 22.20 -4.59
CA VAL A 471 11.33 21.45 -5.83
C VAL A 471 9.87 21.41 -6.26
N LEU A 472 8.95 21.08 -5.35
CA LEU A 472 7.52 20.95 -5.67
C LEU A 472 6.90 22.25 -6.19
N TRP A 473 7.24 23.39 -5.58
CA TRP A 473 6.71 24.72 -5.98
C TRP A 473 7.35 25.27 -7.25
N THR A 474 8.55 24.81 -7.63
CA THR A 474 9.21 25.23 -8.88
C THR A 474 8.81 24.35 -10.06
N THR A 475 8.45 23.08 -9.83
CA THR A 475 8.12 22.13 -10.90
C THR A 475 6.62 22.01 -11.20
N HIS A 476 5.75 22.26 -10.22
CA HIS A 476 4.31 22.04 -10.38
C HIS A 476 3.50 23.33 -10.34
N SER A 477 2.46 23.38 -11.17
CA SER A 477 1.45 24.43 -11.11
C SER A 477 0.59 24.31 -9.84
N ILE A 478 -0.03 25.43 -9.49
CA ILE A 478 -0.90 25.55 -8.32
C ILE A 478 -2.05 24.54 -8.44
N SER A 479 -2.15 23.63 -7.48
CA SER A 479 -3.18 22.58 -7.43
C SER A 479 -3.56 22.26 -5.98
N THR A 480 -4.75 21.70 -5.79
CA THR A 480 -5.27 21.21 -4.50
C THR A 480 -4.30 20.22 -3.83
N TRP A 481 -3.66 19.37 -4.64
CA TRP A 481 -2.63 18.43 -4.18
C TRP A 481 -1.36 19.14 -3.69
N LEU A 482 -0.86 20.15 -4.42
CA LEU A 482 0.33 20.90 -4.02
C LEU A 482 0.09 21.64 -2.68
N PHE A 483 -1.11 22.20 -2.49
CA PHE A 483 -1.52 22.79 -1.21
C PHE A 483 -1.59 21.76 -0.07
N ALA A 484 -2.08 20.55 -0.33
CA ALA A 484 -2.12 19.49 0.69
C ALA A 484 -0.71 19.06 1.13
N VAL A 485 0.19 18.76 0.19
CA VAL A 485 1.58 18.36 0.48
C VAL A 485 2.32 19.49 1.19
N SER A 486 2.14 20.73 0.74
CA SER A 486 2.79 21.88 1.36
C SER A 486 2.27 22.14 2.76
N GLY A 487 0.96 21.99 3.01
CA GLY A 487 0.37 22.06 4.35
C GLY A 487 1.02 21.10 5.33
N PHE A 488 1.09 19.81 5.00
CA PHE A 488 1.75 18.80 5.84
C PHE A 488 3.24 19.08 6.05
N SER A 489 3.93 19.55 5.01
CA SER A 489 5.38 19.83 5.09
C SER A 489 5.67 21.05 5.97
N VAL A 490 4.86 22.10 5.84
CA VAL A 490 4.96 23.32 6.67
C VAL A 490 4.58 23.03 8.12
N GLU A 491 3.54 22.22 8.36
CA GLU A 491 3.18 21.74 9.70
C GLU A 491 4.38 21.05 10.37
N ALA A 492 5.02 20.11 9.67
CA ALA A 492 6.19 19.40 10.18
C ALA A 492 7.37 20.35 10.44
N LEU A 493 7.63 21.33 9.58
CA LEU A 493 8.68 22.33 9.77
C LEU A 493 8.46 23.18 11.03
N PHE A 494 7.23 23.66 11.25
CA PHE A 494 6.91 24.40 12.46
C PHE A 494 7.06 23.54 13.70
N LYS A 495 6.57 22.29 13.65
CA LYS A 495 6.72 21.32 14.73
C LYS A 495 8.20 21.09 15.10
N ILE A 496 9.08 20.84 14.13
CA ILE A 496 10.53 20.73 14.34
C ILE A 496 11.11 22.01 14.97
N THR A 497 10.70 23.18 14.47
CA THR A 497 11.19 24.47 14.98
C THR A 497 10.78 24.69 16.44
N ILE A 498 9.55 24.33 16.81
CA ILE A 498 9.04 24.43 18.18
C ILE A 498 9.81 23.48 19.12
N SER A 499 10.03 22.24 18.71
CA SER A 499 10.79 21.25 19.50
C SER A 499 12.24 21.67 19.69
N LEU A 500 12.89 22.19 18.64
CA LEU A 500 14.24 22.75 18.74
C LEU A 500 14.29 23.97 19.66
N ALA A 501 13.29 24.86 19.60
CA ALA A 501 13.21 26.01 20.50
C ALA A 501 13.06 25.58 21.97
N LEU A 502 12.21 24.60 22.25
CA LEU A 502 12.06 24.02 23.60
C LEU A 502 13.34 23.33 24.05
N TYR A 503 13.99 22.57 23.18
CA TYR A 503 15.26 21.90 23.47
C TYR A 503 16.37 22.91 23.80
N ILE A 504 16.51 23.99 23.02
CA ILE A 504 17.48 25.07 23.30
C ILE A 504 17.14 25.72 24.65
N LEU A 505 15.87 25.97 24.93
CA LEU A 505 15.43 26.58 26.19
C LEU A 505 15.79 25.71 27.40
N PHE A 506 15.57 24.40 27.32
CA PHE A 506 15.97 23.45 28.38
C PHE A 506 17.48 23.29 28.49
N LEU A 507 18.23 23.34 27.38
CA LEU A 507 19.70 23.33 27.43
C LEU A 507 20.26 24.60 28.06
N LEU A 508 19.63 25.75 27.83
CA LEU A 508 19.98 27.01 28.49
C LEU A 508 19.67 26.93 29.99
N ASP A 509 18.51 26.37 30.36
CA ASP A 509 18.13 26.13 31.77
C ASP A 509 19.15 25.24 32.49
N ALA A 510 19.56 24.13 31.87
CA ALA A 510 20.58 23.23 32.42
C ALA A 510 21.96 23.90 32.61
N ARG A 511 22.25 25.00 31.89
CA ARG A 511 23.48 25.79 32.05
C ARG A 511 23.33 26.93 33.06
N HIS A 512 22.12 27.39 33.33
CA HIS A 512 21.86 28.42 34.33
C HIS A 512 21.94 27.82 35.74
N GLN A 513 22.79 28.39 36.60
CA GLN A 513 22.93 27.94 38.00
C GLN A 513 21.84 28.53 38.93
N GLU A 514 21.12 29.55 38.47
CA GLU A 514 20.05 30.23 39.22
C GLU A 514 18.67 29.76 38.77
N LEU A 515 17.69 29.76 39.69
CA LEU A 515 16.29 29.44 39.41
C LEU A 515 15.71 30.43 38.38
N TRP A 516 15.47 29.96 37.15
CA TRP A 516 14.95 30.81 36.09
C TRP A 516 13.44 31.02 36.22
N ASP A 517 13.05 32.09 36.92
CA ASP A 517 11.67 32.37 37.30
C ASP A 517 10.66 32.44 36.13
N LYS A 518 11.10 32.79 34.92
CA LYS A 518 10.24 32.95 33.73
C LYS A 518 10.26 31.76 32.78
N LEU A 519 11.02 30.70 33.06
CA LEU A 519 11.16 29.53 32.17
C LEU A 519 9.79 28.94 31.77
N ASP A 520 8.92 28.69 32.75
CA ASP A 520 7.61 28.08 32.52
C ASP A 520 6.66 28.96 31.69
N ASP A 521 6.83 30.29 31.77
CA ASP A 521 6.10 31.25 30.96
C ASP A 521 6.60 31.24 29.51
N HIS A 522 7.93 31.11 29.30
CA HIS A 522 8.51 30.95 27.97
C HIS A 522 8.12 29.62 27.33
N VAL A 523 8.24 28.50 28.06
CA VAL A 523 7.81 27.16 27.59
C VAL A 523 6.33 27.19 27.20
N TYR A 524 5.48 27.79 28.03
CA TYR A 524 4.06 27.91 27.74
C TYR A 524 3.78 28.77 26.51
N ARG A 525 4.44 29.93 26.35
CA ARG A 525 4.27 30.77 25.16
C ARG A 525 4.65 30.03 23.88
N ILE A 526 5.75 29.28 23.90
CA ILE A 526 6.22 28.50 22.74
C ILE A 526 5.22 27.37 22.43
N LYS A 527 4.80 26.60 23.43
CA LYS A 527 3.80 25.52 23.25
C LYS A 527 2.46 26.06 22.73
N PHE A 528 1.96 27.15 23.34
CA PHE A 528 0.72 27.80 22.92
C PHE A 528 0.79 28.29 21.48
N PHE A 529 1.88 28.98 21.11
CA PHE A 529 2.11 29.40 19.72
C PHE A 529 2.10 28.20 18.76
N GLY A 530 2.75 27.11 19.15
CA GLY A 530 2.76 25.88 18.36
C GLY A 530 1.38 25.31 18.09
N ARG A 531 0.53 25.25 19.13
CA ARG A 531 -0.86 24.79 19.00
C ARG A 531 -1.69 25.68 18.11
N VAL A 532 -1.52 27.00 18.20
CA VAL A 532 -2.23 27.95 17.32
C VAL A 532 -1.84 27.77 15.86
N VAL A 533 -0.55 27.58 15.56
CA VAL A 533 -0.06 27.34 14.19
C VAL A 533 -0.59 26.01 13.64
N GLU A 534 -0.51 24.94 14.42
CA GLU A 534 -1.07 23.62 14.07
C GLU A 534 -2.55 23.72 13.70
N TYR A 535 -3.33 24.47 14.48
CA TYR A 535 -4.74 24.72 14.20
C TYR A 535 -4.98 25.48 12.89
N ILE A 536 -4.24 26.57 12.64
CA ILE A 536 -4.40 27.38 11.42
C ILE A 536 -4.10 26.53 10.18
N ILE A 537 -3.04 25.72 10.22
CA ILE A 537 -2.68 24.84 9.12
C ILE A 537 -3.74 23.74 8.94
N GLY A 538 -4.19 23.11 10.03
CA GLY A 538 -5.26 22.10 9.98
C GLY A 538 -6.57 22.63 9.38
N LEU A 539 -6.96 23.87 9.73
CA LEU A 539 -8.12 24.54 9.15
C LEU A 539 -7.93 24.80 7.65
N ALA A 540 -6.78 25.31 7.24
CA ALA A 540 -6.45 25.53 5.82
C ALA A 540 -6.49 24.21 5.02
N MET A 541 -6.00 23.11 5.61
CA MET A 541 -6.05 21.79 5.00
C MET A 541 -7.46 21.24 4.89
N MET A 542 -8.31 21.44 5.90
CA MET A 542 -9.72 21.04 5.85
C MET A 542 -10.48 21.79 4.74
N ILE A 543 -10.22 23.10 4.59
CA ILE A 543 -10.79 23.91 3.50
C ILE A 543 -10.30 23.38 2.14
N ASN A 544 -8.99 23.11 2.00
CA ASN A 544 -8.42 22.54 0.79
C ASN A 544 -9.05 21.17 0.43
N SER A 545 -9.27 20.29 1.42
CA SER A 545 -9.97 19.02 1.21
C SER A 545 -11.43 19.22 0.76
N GLY A 546 -12.13 20.22 1.31
CA GLY A 546 -13.49 20.57 0.87
C GLY A 546 -13.55 21.08 -0.57
N ILE A 547 -12.60 21.94 -0.96
CA ILE A 547 -12.46 22.42 -2.34
C ILE A 547 -12.15 21.24 -3.30
N ALA A 548 -11.25 20.34 -2.91
CA ALA A 548 -10.92 19.15 -3.70
C ALA A 548 -12.13 18.23 -3.90
N LEU A 549 -12.99 18.07 -2.89
CA LEU A 549 -14.22 17.28 -2.99
C LEU A 549 -15.22 17.86 -4.01
N ILE A 550 -15.34 19.19 -4.06
CA ILE A 550 -16.28 19.90 -4.96
C ILE A 550 -15.77 19.89 -6.40
N LEU A 551 -14.48 20.15 -6.62
CA LEU A 551 -13.91 20.36 -7.97
C LEU A 551 -13.51 19.08 -8.68
N GLU A 552 -12.98 18.09 -7.97
CA GLU A 552 -12.51 16.84 -8.58
C GLU A 552 -13.55 15.73 -8.36
N SER A 553 -14.62 15.75 -9.17
CA SER A 553 -15.67 14.72 -9.29
C SER A 553 -15.97 13.98 -7.96
N GLY A 554 -16.93 14.49 -7.18
CA GLY A 554 -17.27 13.96 -5.86
C GLY A 554 -17.52 12.45 -5.84
N GLY A 555 -16.55 11.69 -5.33
CA GLY A 555 -16.68 10.24 -5.12
C GLY A 555 -17.08 9.94 -3.68
N VAL A 556 -17.87 8.87 -3.47
CA VAL A 556 -18.30 8.42 -2.13
C VAL A 556 -17.11 8.25 -1.19
N CYS A 557 -16.01 7.65 -1.67
CA CYS A 557 -14.77 7.48 -0.88
C CYS A 557 -14.11 8.80 -0.46
N ARG A 558 -14.21 9.85 -1.28
CA ARG A 558 -13.66 11.18 -0.96
C ARG A 558 -14.54 11.90 0.06
N ALA A 559 -15.86 11.77 -0.08
CA ALA A 559 -16.82 12.34 0.87
C ALA A 559 -16.70 11.70 2.26
N THR A 560 -16.56 10.38 2.33
CA THR A 560 -16.36 9.67 3.61
C THR A 560 -15.04 10.05 4.26
N LEU A 561 -13.94 10.14 3.51
CA LEU A 561 -12.66 10.56 4.05
C LEU A 561 -12.69 12.03 4.53
N PHE A 562 -13.31 12.94 3.77
CA PHE A 562 -13.52 14.31 4.21
C PHE A 562 -14.30 14.39 5.52
N GLY A 563 -15.38 13.59 5.64
CA GLY A 563 -16.16 13.49 6.87
C GLY A 563 -15.33 12.98 8.06
N LEU A 564 -14.54 11.92 7.86
CA LEU A 564 -13.65 11.37 8.89
C LEU A 564 -12.57 12.37 9.30
N GLN A 565 -11.89 13.00 8.33
CA GLN A 565 -10.88 14.02 8.57
C GLN A 565 -11.48 15.21 9.34
N GLY A 566 -12.66 15.69 8.94
CA GLY A 566 -13.37 16.76 9.63
C GLY A 566 -13.73 16.39 11.07
N TYR A 567 -14.22 15.16 11.30
CA TYR A 567 -14.55 14.65 12.64
C TYR A 567 -13.32 14.60 13.54
N PHE A 568 -12.22 13.97 13.09
CA PHE A 568 -11.00 13.88 13.88
C PHE A 568 -10.40 15.25 14.17
N ASN A 569 -10.31 16.13 13.15
CA ASN A 569 -9.78 17.48 13.34
C ASN A 569 -10.62 18.29 14.33
N LEU A 570 -11.95 18.22 14.25
CA LEU A 570 -12.85 18.95 15.15
C LEU A 570 -12.80 18.38 16.58
N SER A 571 -12.85 17.06 16.72
CA SER A 571 -12.82 16.39 18.03
C SER A 571 -11.50 16.60 18.74
N PHE A 572 -10.37 16.41 18.04
CA PHE A 572 -9.03 16.61 18.61
C PHE A 572 -8.81 18.07 18.99
N PHE A 573 -9.24 19.00 18.14
CA PHE A 573 -9.17 20.43 18.45
C PHE A 573 -9.98 20.80 19.69
N TRP A 574 -11.21 20.29 19.80
CA TRP A 574 -12.08 20.59 20.94
C TRP A 574 -11.43 20.19 22.27
N ASP A 575 -10.86 19.00 22.33
CA ASP A 575 -10.20 18.48 23.52
C ASP A 575 -8.95 19.27 23.91
N GLU A 576 -8.06 19.54 22.95
CA GLU A 576 -6.82 20.29 23.19
C GLU A 576 -7.10 21.76 23.55
N ALA A 577 -8.09 22.39 22.91
CA ALA A 577 -8.49 23.77 23.20
C ALA A 577 -9.11 23.88 24.60
N LEU A 578 -9.96 22.92 25.00
CA LEU A 578 -10.56 22.89 26.33
C LEU A 578 -9.50 22.68 27.41
N THR A 579 -8.57 21.75 27.17
CA THR A 579 -7.45 21.49 28.09
C THR A 579 -6.53 22.72 28.21
N GLY A 580 -6.18 23.34 27.08
CA GLY A 580 -5.41 24.58 27.05
C GLY A 580 -6.09 25.73 27.79
N TRP A 581 -7.41 25.87 27.62
CA TRP A 581 -8.22 26.86 28.33
C TRP A 581 -8.22 26.63 29.85
N LYS A 582 -8.42 25.39 30.30
CA LYS A 582 -8.35 25.03 31.73
C LYS A 582 -6.98 25.37 32.34
N VAL A 583 -5.89 25.05 31.65
CA VAL A 583 -4.53 25.37 32.10
C VAL A 583 -4.31 26.88 32.17
N TYR A 584 -4.75 27.63 31.16
CA TYR A 584 -4.67 29.09 31.16
C TYR A 584 -5.45 29.69 32.34
N GLN A 585 -6.66 29.21 32.59
CA GLN A 585 -7.50 29.64 33.70
C GLN A 585 -6.82 29.37 35.06
N LYS A 586 -6.33 28.15 35.29
CA LYS A 586 -5.60 27.79 36.53
C LYS A 586 -4.39 28.70 36.76
N ARG A 587 -3.60 28.98 35.72
CA ARG A 587 -2.44 29.89 35.81
C ARG A 587 -2.83 31.33 36.14
N ARG A 588 -3.87 31.86 35.49
CA ARG A 588 -4.39 33.21 35.76
C ARG A 588 -4.88 33.33 37.20
N ILE A 589 -5.64 32.34 37.67
CA ILE A 589 -6.16 32.29 39.03
C ILE A 589 -5.00 32.21 40.04
N ALA A 590 -3.99 31.36 39.81
CA ALA A 590 -2.82 31.25 40.68
C ALA A 590 -2.02 32.58 40.79
N VAL A 591 -1.85 33.32 39.68
CA VAL A 591 -1.20 34.63 39.70
C VAL A 591 -1.99 35.65 40.53
N CYS A 592 -3.32 35.69 40.36
CA CYS A 592 -4.18 36.56 41.17
C CYS A 592 -4.14 36.17 42.66
N LYS A 593 -4.21 34.87 42.96
CA LYS A 593 -4.15 34.32 44.32
C LYS A 593 -2.83 34.64 45.04
N ILE A 594 -1.71 34.63 44.34
CA ILE A 594 -0.42 35.00 44.95
C ILE A 594 -0.30 36.50 45.19
N ALA A 595 -0.94 37.31 44.35
CA ALA A 595 -0.98 38.75 44.54
C ALA A 595 -1.71 39.14 45.84
N THR A 596 -2.64 38.31 46.34
CA THR A 596 -3.34 38.55 47.62
C THR A 596 -2.55 38.14 48.86
N LEU A 597 -1.48 37.34 48.70
CA LEU A 597 -0.65 36.91 49.83
C LEU A 597 0.32 38.01 50.28
N GLU A 598 0.51 38.10 51.59
CA GLU A 598 1.45 39.02 52.22
C GLU A 598 2.89 38.75 51.75
N THR A 599 3.64 39.83 51.52
CA THR A 599 5.06 39.78 51.16
C THR A 599 5.88 40.11 52.40
N ALA A 600 6.90 39.31 52.71
CA ALA A 600 7.74 39.58 53.88
C ALA A 600 8.54 40.88 53.68
N GLU A 601 8.41 41.83 54.60
CA GLU A 601 9.06 43.16 54.53
C GLU A 601 10.57 43.10 54.83
N GLU A 602 11.02 42.17 55.69
CA GLU A 602 12.43 41.98 56.07
C GLU A 602 12.90 40.52 55.85
N PRO A 603 13.19 40.13 54.59
CA PRO A 603 13.62 38.76 54.26
C PRO A 603 15.01 38.40 54.81
N THR A 604 15.80 39.38 55.27
CA THR A 604 17.16 39.20 55.81
C THR A 604 17.21 38.45 57.16
N ILE A 605 16.09 38.41 57.88
CA ILE A 605 16.00 37.81 59.23
C ILE A 605 15.57 36.33 59.16
N ILE A 606 15.02 35.89 58.03
CA ILE A 606 14.43 34.55 57.86
C ILE A 606 15.53 33.54 57.47
N ASP A 607 16.09 32.84 58.46
CA ASP A 607 17.08 31.77 58.26
C ASP A 607 16.44 30.40 58.01
N ASP A 608 15.53 30.34 57.05
CA ASP A 608 14.83 29.12 56.66
C ASP A 608 15.10 28.75 55.20
N VAL A 609 14.72 27.54 54.83
CA VAL A 609 14.82 27.00 53.47
C VAL A 609 13.43 26.88 52.87
N CYS A 610 13.27 27.20 51.58
CA CYS A 610 12.00 27.00 50.90
C CYS A 610 11.72 25.49 50.75
N ALA A 611 10.64 24.99 51.35
CA ALA A 611 10.28 23.56 51.32
C ALA A 611 9.92 23.00 49.91
N ILE A 612 9.86 23.85 48.88
CA ILE A 612 9.57 23.45 47.49
C ILE A 612 10.87 23.23 46.71
N CYS A 613 11.79 24.20 46.73
CA CYS A 613 13.05 24.13 45.94
C CYS A 613 14.28 23.79 46.78
N PHE A 614 14.13 23.68 48.10
CA PHE A 614 15.21 23.42 49.06
C PHE A 614 16.36 24.44 49.05
N ASN A 615 16.14 25.64 48.49
CA ASN A 615 17.09 26.75 48.51
C ASN A 615 16.78 27.75 49.64
N ASN A 616 17.81 28.44 50.12
CA ASN A 616 17.71 29.41 51.21
C ASN A 616 16.70 30.52 50.90
N LEU A 617 15.92 30.93 51.91
CA LEU A 617 15.01 32.06 51.85
C LEU A 617 15.73 33.40 52.07
N LYS A 618 16.91 33.39 52.70
CA LYS A 618 17.73 34.60 52.87
C LYS A 618 18.11 35.20 51.51
N PRO A 619 17.94 36.53 51.32
CA PRO A 619 18.43 37.23 50.15
C PRO A 619 19.96 37.21 50.19
N ASN A 620 20.57 36.39 49.34
CA ASN A 620 21.99 36.50 49.02
C ASN A 620 22.16 37.45 47.82
N HIS A 621 23.38 37.91 47.55
CA HIS A 621 23.72 38.88 46.48
C HIS A 621 23.29 38.45 45.05
N LEU A 622 22.71 37.24 44.94
CA LEU A 622 22.34 36.53 43.72
C LEU A 622 20.82 36.26 43.62
N ASN A 623 20.08 36.13 44.73
CA ASN A 623 18.64 35.78 44.73
C ASN A 623 17.76 36.89 45.34
N ASN A 624 17.54 37.98 44.59
CA ASN A 624 16.54 39.02 44.93
C ASN A 624 15.10 38.51 44.68
N VAL A 625 14.71 37.42 45.34
CA VAL A 625 13.42 36.75 45.13
C VAL A 625 12.41 37.16 46.20
N LEU A 626 11.22 37.60 45.76
CA LEU A 626 10.11 37.96 46.64
C LEU A 626 9.68 36.75 47.49
N ILE A 627 9.54 36.91 48.80
CA ILE A 627 9.07 35.88 49.72
C ILE A 627 7.60 36.11 50.04
N LYS A 628 6.79 35.06 49.90
CA LYS A 628 5.36 35.07 50.22
C LYS A 628 5.09 34.31 51.51
N VAL A 629 4.23 34.90 52.35
CA VAL A 629 3.76 34.30 53.59
C VAL A 629 2.35 33.78 53.36
N THR A 630 2.14 32.50 53.67
CA THR A 630 0.81 31.88 53.58
C THR A 630 -0.04 32.22 54.82
N PRO A 631 -1.38 32.12 54.79
CA PRO A 631 -2.24 32.34 55.96
C PRO A 631 -1.96 31.38 57.13
N CYS A 632 -1.35 30.23 56.86
CA CYS A 632 -0.85 29.29 57.86
C CYS A 632 0.56 29.60 58.37
N ARG A 633 1.12 30.75 57.99
CA ARG A 633 2.45 31.29 58.35
C ARG A 633 3.66 30.46 57.91
N HIS A 634 3.54 29.77 56.79
CA HIS A 634 4.68 29.15 56.10
C HIS A 634 5.24 30.08 55.01
N TYR A 635 6.57 30.06 54.85
CA TYR A 635 7.34 30.93 53.94
C TYR A 635 7.81 30.20 52.68
N TYR A 636 7.66 30.85 51.53
CA TYR A 636 8.10 30.31 50.23
C TYR A 636 8.60 31.41 49.31
N HIS A 637 9.47 31.08 48.35
CA HIS A 637 9.72 31.96 47.20
C HIS A 637 8.42 32.14 46.42
N ALA A 638 8.11 33.37 45.99
CA ALA A 638 6.89 33.71 45.27
C ALA A 638 6.70 32.85 44.00
N VAL A 639 7.80 32.50 43.33
CA VAL A 639 7.78 31.69 42.11
C VAL A 639 7.55 30.21 42.41
N CYS A 640 8.20 29.66 43.44
CA CYS A 640 7.98 28.28 43.85
C CYS A 640 6.53 28.03 44.28
N LEU A 641 5.98 28.94 45.11
CA LEU A 641 4.58 28.86 45.51
C LEU A 641 3.63 29.04 44.31
N ARG A 642 4.00 29.85 43.31
CA ARG A 642 3.23 30.00 42.08
C ARG A 642 3.09 28.72 41.30
N LYS A 643 4.20 28.01 41.11
CA LYS A 643 4.21 26.74 40.40
C LYS A 643 3.35 25.70 41.12
N TRP A 644 3.43 25.64 42.44
CA TRP A 644 2.62 24.74 43.26
C TRP A 644 1.11 25.00 43.10
N LEU A 645 0.71 26.27 43.13
CA LEU A 645 -0.68 26.70 42.99
C LEU A 645 -1.27 26.46 41.58
N TYR A 646 -0.47 26.08 40.58
CA TYR A 646 -0.99 25.61 39.30
C TYR A 646 -1.67 24.25 39.41
N VAL A 647 -1.28 23.46 40.41
CA VAL A 647 -1.74 22.08 40.58
C VAL A 647 -2.73 22.00 41.75
N GLN A 648 -2.38 22.58 42.91
CA GLN A 648 -3.18 22.46 44.13
C GLN A 648 -3.26 23.77 44.92
N ASP A 649 -4.45 24.07 45.44
CA ASP A 649 -4.72 25.24 46.30
C ASP A 649 -4.44 25.00 47.80
N ARG A 650 -3.49 24.11 48.10
CA ARG A 650 -3.14 23.69 49.48
C ARG A 650 -1.72 24.10 49.83
N CYS A 651 -1.45 24.34 51.12
CA CYS A 651 -0.10 24.62 51.58
C CYS A 651 0.81 23.38 51.45
N PRO A 652 2.01 23.48 50.84
CA PRO A 652 2.94 22.34 50.70
C PRO A 652 3.35 21.68 52.02
N MET A 653 3.52 22.46 53.11
CA MET A 653 3.98 21.91 54.39
C MET A 653 2.88 21.31 55.27
N CYS A 654 1.68 21.90 55.28
CA CYS A 654 0.61 21.47 56.21
C CYS A 654 -0.68 21.02 55.52
N TYR A 655 -0.71 21.01 54.19
CA TYR A 655 -1.86 20.62 53.36
C TYR A 655 -3.18 21.38 53.62
N ARG A 656 -3.14 22.45 54.42
CA ARG A 656 -4.29 23.32 54.67
C ARG A 656 -4.65 24.10 53.40
N THR A 657 -5.93 24.13 53.06
CA THR A 657 -6.47 24.95 51.96
C THR A 657 -6.20 26.43 52.24
N LEU A 658 -5.57 27.12 51.30
CA LEU A 658 -5.14 28.51 51.47
C LEU A 658 -6.30 29.51 51.27
N TRP A 659 -7.35 29.14 50.54
CA TRP A 659 -8.57 29.93 50.32
C TRP A 659 -9.85 29.11 50.57
N PRO A 660 -10.22 28.86 51.85
CA PRO A 660 -11.39 28.05 52.19
C PRO A 660 -12.70 28.64 51.65
N ASP A 661 -12.85 29.96 51.70
CA ASP A 661 -14.10 30.67 51.32
C ASP A 661 -14.40 30.63 49.81
N LEU A 662 -13.41 30.28 48.99
CA LEU A 662 -13.55 30.11 47.54
C LEU A 662 -13.70 28.64 47.11
N SER A 663 -13.49 27.69 48.04
CA SER A 663 -13.49 26.25 47.75
C SER A 663 -14.87 25.58 47.87
N THR A 664 -15.87 26.29 48.37
CA THR A 664 -17.24 25.77 48.59
C THR A 664 -18.13 25.78 47.33
N SER A 665 -17.61 26.18 46.16
CA SER A 665 -18.37 26.22 44.90
C SER A 665 -17.82 25.36 43.76
N HIS A 666 -16.74 24.61 43.99
CA HIS A 666 -16.22 23.62 43.04
C HIS A 666 -15.79 22.36 43.80
N ASP A 667 -16.72 21.42 43.98
CA ASP A 667 -16.36 20.04 44.29
C ASP A 667 -15.60 19.46 43.10
N ASP A 668 -14.26 19.48 43.20
CA ASP A 668 -13.37 18.60 42.44
C ASP A 668 -13.52 17.18 43.01
N SER A 669 -14.57 16.48 42.55
CA SER A 669 -14.53 15.03 42.45
C SER A 669 -14.12 14.65 41.02
N ASP A 670 -12.82 14.67 40.73
CA ASP A 670 -12.26 13.95 39.58
C ASP A 670 -12.12 12.47 39.97
N PRO A 671 -12.84 11.53 39.32
CA PRO A 671 -12.70 10.10 39.59
C PRO A 671 -11.66 9.48 38.65
N LEU A 672 -10.41 9.93 38.64
CA LEU A 672 -9.35 9.36 37.78
C LEU A 672 -7.97 9.44 38.42
N GLU A 673 -7.80 8.88 39.61
CA GLU A 673 -6.46 8.55 40.13
C GLU A 673 -6.54 7.39 41.13
N ASN A 674 -7.08 6.24 40.70
CA ASN A 674 -6.81 4.97 41.37
C ASN A 674 -7.06 3.76 40.45
N SER A 675 -6.15 3.57 39.49
CA SER A 675 -5.96 2.28 38.83
C SER A 675 -4.58 2.31 38.20
N ASN A 676 -3.60 1.75 38.93
CA ASN A 676 -2.38 1.11 38.44
C ASN A 676 -1.50 0.77 39.66
N VAL A 677 -2.04 -0.09 40.53
CA VAL A 677 -1.26 -1.06 41.30
C VAL A 677 -2.10 -2.34 41.21
N ASP A 678 -1.46 -3.42 40.76
CA ASP A 678 -1.97 -4.79 40.54
C ASP A 678 -2.60 -5.07 39.16
N GLU A 679 -1.76 -5.26 38.14
CA GLU A 679 -1.56 -6.53 37.38
C GLU A 679 -0.46 -6.38 36.30
#